data_AF-A0A8S4Q4F4-F1
#
_entry.id   AF-A0A8S4Q4F4-F1
#
_cell.length_a   1.000
_cell.length_b   1.000
_cell.length_c   1.000
_cell.angle_alpha   90.00
_cell.angle_beta   90.00
_cell.angle_gamma   90.00
#
_symmetry.space_group_name_H-M   'P 1'
#
loop_
_entity.id
_entity.type
_entity.pdbx_description
1 polymer ?
#
loop_
_entity_poly.entity_id
_entity_poly.type
_entity_poly.pdbx_seq_one_letter_code
_entity_poly.pdbx_strand_id
1 'polypeptide(L)'
;MTVKEMSKYQFTDKSLKEGYHLSDVLMTSTLISGNGELWKEYDKEVHKILTSKSSTNENITVGQERGLETLRKDIKKYLKHPLSSKSFTKKMHTKHDIYRFATITINVLKLMHGCTSSAPLDVLEELREKKILTERAKTDLQIMVCTVINLRHMVYGSYKQQKELISFLESDNLNGEPKEVMPVRSFTAIIRFYITFLPWCRFLQSNMTVKGSWLYLDRYIEESHEVKGEFYKNIYIYKYALTAYKAELESLLESKGHERQILKIKNVIGSLYESQGKCKEALEYYKDILIMCEKNEDKSGIALSLNNIGNMHKNLGNHYEALIHLHESLNIYNKIHYRDIARSLNNLGNMYYTLGDQCEALKYHQDSLDMRRKIYRNNEQQHPDIASSLNNIGNVYKKLRELHKALEYHKESLDMRRMIYKDIKRQPNNPRKPLLDQDSSHPEIANSLCNLGNVHAKMGDYEKALDYNKKSLAMRVQIYQDSSHQKETENDGSEEAVKLSRELFISTDSMHRRESQASCQSNMSLVNEKSPRGELTSSSDTINSINFRNEDVKTKRVTPHPDVASSLYSIGKVYGKMRWHTKAMQFHEVSLDMKRSIHENDLNTDIASSLYRIGDLYCEIGDQKSALEHHQQSLAIRKQIYKDHPHLDVARSLYSIGYVYCEMEDLSEALEHHTQCLLMRKKIHSDKPHHDTSNSLYQIARVYSMSEDNDKALDKHKDCMAMRKQIHKDSPQHADIAQSLYMIGLVYERMGKDTEKYGYHQESLEMTKEINRSSEMPNPNALHKIGYLYAHMGYNTEALTNFQKSLEIRPSKIDPDAARTMFNIGRVYRKMGEKTKALKYHQDSLQIRREIYQQSSHQDVSSSLYNIGIIYSEMGENTKALDSFQESVKIRKQLNQEQNLFVSTLYYMGIVHDKMGEHTKAKDYHRQVLEIYKEIHQDCPHPNIARSLYKLGNTYDDLEQAVKYHQDGLAMYKKIHKDRPHQDVTRSLRSLGKVEENKGDYKQALNYYHESLDMALQYGSDCHSDYQEALKLIDQCNKKTNKIKMQNDSIAPKFGRLKDRILRKQM
;
A
#
# COMPACT_ATOMS: atom_id res chain seq x y z
N MET A 1 -60.32 14.24 46.56
CA MET A 1 -60.78 14.00 45.19
C MET A 1 -61.46 12.65 45.18
N THR A 2 -62.75 12.60 44.85
CA THR A 2 -63.50 11.33 44.79
C THR A 2 -63.03 10.48 43.59
N VAL A 3 -63.29 9.17 43.62
CA VAL A 3 -62.97 8.24 42.50
C VAL A 3 -63.54 8.76 41.17
N LYS A 4 -64.77 9.28 41.21
CA LYS A 4 -65.47 9.87 40.07
C LYS A 4 -64.83 11.17 39.58
N GLU A 5 -64.34 12.04 40.46
CA GLU A 5 -63.58 13.25 40.08
C GLU A 5 -62.22 12.91 39.48
N MET A 6 -61.55 11.88 40.00
CA MET A 6 -60.26 11.40 39.49
C MET A 6 -60.36 10.84 38.07
N SER A 7 -61.44 10.09 37.77
CA SER A 7 -61.68 9.54 36.43
C SER A 7 -61.84 10.63 35.35
N LYS A 8 -62.31 11.84 35.71
CA LYS A 8 -62.47 12.97 34.78
C LYS A 8 -61.15 13.63 34.39
N TYR A 9 -60.09 13.50 35.20
CA TYR A 9 -58.75 14.03 34.87
C TYR A 9 -58.09 13.32 33.69
N GLN A 10 -58.65 12.19 33.23
CA GLN A 10 -58.25 11.51 32.00
C GLN A 10 -58.43 12.37 30.74
N PHE A 11 -59.19 13.46 30.80
CA PHE A 11 -59.39 14.40 29.69
C PHE A 11 -58.51 15.65 29.76
N THR A 12 -57.66 15.78 30.79
CA THR A 12 -56.74 16.92 30.88
C THR A 12 -55.43 16.63 30.14
N ASP A 13 -55.14 17.42 29.10
CA ASP A 13 -53.87 17.32 28.36
C ASP A 13 -52.73 18.00 29.14
N LYS A 14 -52.40 17.42 30.30
CA LYS A 14 -51.25 17.81 31.11
C LYS A 14 -50.09 16.85 30.82
N SER A 15 -49.11 17.33 30.06
CA SER A 15 -47.83 16.66 29.85
C SER A 15 -47.02 16.66 31.16
N LEU A 16 -46.69 15.46 31.67
CA LEU A 16 -45.84 15.29 32.86
C LEU A 16 -44.34 15.44 32.50
N LYS A 17 -43.96 15.05 31.27
CA LYS A 17 -42.63 15.22 30.60
C LYS A 17 -42.78 14.80 29.13
N GLU A 18 -41.82 15.09 28.23
CA GLU A 18 -41.90 14.73 26.79
C GLU A 18 -42.45 13.31 26.57
N GLY A 19 -43.67 13.23 26.04
CA GLY A 19 -44.36 12.00 25.68
C GLY A 19 -44.95 11.18 26.83
N TYR A 20 -45.16 11.74 28.03
CA TYR A 20 -45.97 11.13 29.10
C TYR A 20 -47.14 12.06 29.44
N HIS A 21 -48.34 11.72 29.00
CA HIS A 21 -49.55 12.46 29.35
C HIS A 21 -50.18 11.85 30.61
N LEU A 22 -50.55 12.71 31.56
CA LEU A 22 -51.19 12.28 32.82
C LEU A 22 -52.45 11.43 32.56
N SER A 23 -53.18 11.76 31.49
CA SER A 23 -54.32 10.99 31.03
C SER A 23 -54.00 9.53 30.74
N ASP A 24 -52.86 9.26 30.10
CA ASP A 24 -52.53 7.92 29.61
C ASP A 24 -52.14 7.00 30.77
N VAL A 25 -51.43 7.56 31.76
CA VAL A 25 -51.03 6.85 32.99
C VAL A 25 -52.26 6.52 33.85
N LEU A 26 -53.20 7.46 33.96
CA LEU A 26 -54.42 7.28 34.76
C LEU A 26 -55.40 6.27 34.16
N MET A 27 -55.35 6.03 32.84
CA MET A 27 -56.14 5.00 32.15
C MET A 27 -55.55 3.59 32.27
N THR A 28 -54.25 3.47 32.54
CA THR A 28 -53.53 2.18 32.67
C THR A 28 -53.13 1.91 34.12
N SER A 29 -54.00 2.20 35.08
CA SER A 29 -53.72 2.00 36.50
C SER A 29 -53.86 0.54 36.91
N THR A 30 -52.83 -0.03 37.51
CA THR A 30 -52.86 -1.38 38.09
C THR A 30 -52.74 -1.28 39.61
N LEU A 31 -53.56 -2.04 40.34
CA LEU A 31 -53.44 -2.12 41.80
C LEU A 31 -52.15 -2.88 42.17
N ILE A 32 -51.17 -2.17 42.73
CA ILE A 32 -49.92 -2.76 43.23
C ILE A 32 -50.03 -3.01 44.74
N SER A 33 -50.59 -2.06 45.49
CA SER A 33 -50.92 -2.17 46.92
C SER A 33 -51.99 -1.12 47.30
N GLY A 34 -52.74 -1.35 48.39
CA GLY A 34 -53.77 -0.42 48.89
C GLY A 34 -55.20 -0.96 48.81
N ASN A 35 -56.19 -0.07 48.90
CA ASN A 35 -57.61 -0.42 48.98
C ASN A 35 -58.16 -0.87 47.61
N GLY A 36 -58.37 -2.18 47.45
CA GLY A 36 -58.83 -2.78 46.20
C GLY A 36 -60.28 -2.47 45.82
N GLU A 37 -61.15 -2.08 46.75
CA GLU A 37 -62.54 -1.71 46.45
C GLU A 37 -62.60 -0.36 45.72
N LEU A 38 -61.85 0.63 46.21
CA LEU A 38 -61.73 1.94 45.56
C LEU A 38 -61.11 1.85 44.17
N TRP A 39 -60.14 0.95 43.98
CA TRP A 39 -59.54 0.73 42.67
C TRP A 39 -60.54 0.08 41.70
N LYS A 40 -61.31 -0.92 42.14
CA LYS A 40 -62.37 -1.53 41.31
C LYS A 40 -63.45 -0.51 40.93
N GLU A 41 -63.82 0.37 41.86
CA GLU A 41 -64.78 1.45 41.59
C GLU A 41 -64.22 2.44 40.56
N TYR A 42 -62.93 2.78 40.66
CA TYR A 42 -62.23 3.63 39.70
C TYR A 42 -62.17 2.97 38.31
N ASP A 43 -61.68 1.73 38.23
CA ASP A 43 -61.55 0.98 36.98
C ASP A 43 -62.90 0.83 36.25
N LYS A 44 -63.98 0.58 37.00
CA LYS A 44 -65.35 0.51 36.47
C LYS A 44 -65.85 1.83 35.88
N GLU A 45 -65.63 2.95 36.57
CA GLU A 45 -66.02 4.27 36.05
C GLU A 45 -65.19 4.67 34.82
N VAL A 46 -63.89 4.34 34.80
CA VAL A 46 -63.01 4.56 33.65
C VAL A 46 -63.45 3.74 32.44
N HIS A 47 -63.81 2.46 32.65
CA HIS A 47 -64.27 1.59 31.57
C HIS A 47 -65.61 2.05 30.97
N LYS A 48 -66.53 2.55 31.82
CA LYS A 48 -67.80 3.14 31.39
C LYS A 48 -67.59 4.39 30.52
N ILE A 49 -66.57 5.19 30.81
CA ILE A 49 -66.21 6.37 30.03
C ILE A 49 -65.61 5.96 28.67
N LEU A 50 -64.66 5.00 28.66
CA LEU A 50 -64.00 4.57 27.42
C LEU A 50 -64.94 3.90 26.41
N THR A 51 -66.02 3.28 26.88
CA THR A 51 -67.05 2.64 26.05
C THR A 51 -68.17 3.59 25.60
N SER A 52 -68.20 4.82 26.11
CA SER A 52 -69.17 5.84 25.68
C SER A 52 -68.88 6.35 24.26
N LYS A 53 -69.91 6.90 23.59
CA LYS A 53 -69.76 7.47 22.24
C LYS A 53 -68.87 8.71 22.28
N SER A 54 -67.99 8.83 21.29
CA SER A 54 -67.16 10.02 21.11
C SER A 54 -68.02 11.25 20.80
N SER A 55 -67.59 12.40 21.32
CA SER A 55 -68.20 13.71 21.03
C SER A 55 -67.81 14.28 19.66
N THR A 56 -66.76 13.75 19.02
CA THR A 56 -66.24 14.23 17.72
C THR A 56 -66.67 13.35 16.55
N ASN A 57 -66.97 12.06 16.80
CA ASN A 57 -67.47 11.12 15.81
C ASN A 57 -68.37 10.06 16.46
N GLU A 58 -69.68 10.15 16.22
CA GLU A 58 -70.69 9.29 16.85
C GLU A 58 -70.58 7.80 16.51
N ASN A 59 -69.80 7.45 15.48
CA ASN A 59 -69.60 6.07 15.01
C ASN A 59 -68.46 5.33 15.73
N ILE A 60 -67.74 5.98 16.63
CA ILE A 60 -66.62 5.40 17.38
C ILE A 60 -66.76 5.68 18.87
N THR A 61 -66.19 4.82 19.71
CA THR A 61 -66.13 5.06 21.15
C THR A 61 -65.02 6.04 21.51
N VAL A 62 -65.11 6.67 22.69
CA VAL A 62 -64.05 7.52 23.23
C VAL A 62 -62.71 6.76 23.30
N GLY A 63 -62.75 5.46 23.64
CA GLY A 63 -61.56 4.59 23.61
C GLY A 63 -60.95 4.43 22.20
N GLN A 64 -61.78 4.20 21.17
CA GLN A 64 -61.33 4.07 19.79
C GLN A 64 -60.72 5.36 19.22
N GLU A 65 -61.37 6.50 19.49
CA GLU A 65 -60.84 7.80 19.10
C GLU A 65 -59.44 8.04 19.68
N ARG A 66 -59.27 7.71 20.96
CA ARG A 66 -58.01 7.89 21.66
C ARG A 66 -56.92 6.93 21.19
N GLY A 67 -57.28 5.67 20.92
CA GLY A 67 -56.37 4.70 20.30
C GLY A 67 -55.82 5.21 18.96
N LEU A 68 -56.67 5.81 18.12
CA LEU A 68 -56.26 6.45 16.87
C LEU A 68 -55.38 7.69 17.08
N GLU A 69 -55.66 8.49 18.12
CA GLU A 69 -54.86 9.66 18.44
C GLU A 69 -53.45 9.28 18.92
N THR A 70 -53.34 8.28 19.80
CA THR A 70 -52.06 7.70 20.23
C THR A 70 -51.30 7.12 19.04
N LEU A 71 -51.98 6.41 18.14
CA LEU A 71 -51.41 5.92 16.88
C LEU A 71 -50.86 7.08 16.03
N ARG A 72 -51.60 8.18 15.88
CA ARG A 72 -51.18 9.35 15.08
C ARG A 72 -50.05 10.17 15.71
N LYS A 73 -50.02 10.31 17.03
CA LYS A 73 -49.02 11.12 17.75
C LYS A 73 -47.72 10.36 17.95
N ASP A 74 -47.79 9.14 18.49
CA ASP A 74 -46.60 8.41 18.93
C ASP A 74 -46.00 7.55 17.80
N ILE A 75 -46.80 6.84 17.00
CA ILE A 75 -46.25 6.02 15.90
C ILE A 75 -45.63 6.92 14.82
N LYS A 76 -46.16 8.13 14.59
CA LYS A 76 -45.53 9.13 13.69
C LYS A 76 -44.11 9.54 14.10
N LYS A 77 -43.76 9.44 15.39
CA LYS A 77 -42.38 9.67 15.90
C LYS A 77 -41.45 8.52 15.51
N TYR A 78 -41.93 7.28 15.58
CA TYR A 78 -41.22 6.10 15.06
C TYR A 78 -41.15 6.07 13.53
N LEU A 79 -42.01 6.83 12.82
CA LEU A 79 -42.10 6.90 11.36
C LEU A 79 -41.30 8.05 10.70
N LYS A 80 -41.04 9.18 11.40
CA LYS A 80 -40.31 10.35 10.84
C LYS A 80 -38.85 10.03 10.48
N HIS A 81 -38.26 9.06 11.16
CA HIS A 81 -37.11 8.33 10.64
C HIS A 81 -37.68 6.99 10.17
N PRO A 82 -37.86 6.75 8.86
CA PRO A 82 -37.90 5.36 8.42
C PRO A 82 -36.66 4.71 9.05
N LEU A 83 -36.80 3.50 9.60
CA LEU A 83 -35.65 2.61 9.75
C LEU A 83 -35.10 2.32 8.34
N SER A 84 -34.53 3.36 7.71
CA SER A 84 -33.67 3.24 6.55
C SER A 84 -32.50 2.37 6.99
N SER A 85 -31.86 1.70 6.05
CA SER A 85 -30.72 0.79 6.25
C SER A 85 -29.68 1.25 7.27
N LYS A 86 -29.58 2.56 7.55
CA LYS A 86 -28.66 3.19 8.52
C LYS A 86 -29.11 3.20 9.99
N SER A 87 -30.34 2.81 10.34
CA SER A 87 -30.81 2.91 11.73
C SER A 87 -30.61 1.65 12.58
N PHE A 88 -30.31 0.50 11.95
CA PHE A 88 -30.07 -0.77 12.63
C PHE A 88 -28.74 -0.82 13.38
N THR A 89 -27.77 -0.01 12.95
CA THR A 89 -26.46 0.12 13.61
C THR A 89 -26.42 1.26 14.64
N LYS A 90 -27.49 2.06 14.73
CA LYS A 90 -27.59 3.19 15.68
C LYS A 90 -27.98 2.69 17.08
N LYS A 91 -27.33 3.22 18.12
CA LYS A 91 -27.73 3.04 19.52
C LYS A 91 -29.21 3.44 19.69
N MET A 92 -30.06 2.49 20.04
CA MET A 92 -31.49 2.68 20.31
C MET A 92 -31.75 2.90 21.79
N HIS A 93 -32.64 3.83 22.14
CA HIS A 93 -33.02 3.99 23.53
C HIS A 93 -33.92 2.82 23.97
N THR A 94 -33.49 1.97 24.89
CA THR A 94 -34.28 0.81 25.30
C THR A 94 -35.61 1.20 25.89
N LYS A 95 -35.65 2.30 26.65
CA LYS A 95 -36.87 2.81 27.28
C LYS A 95 -37.80 3.54 26.31
N HIS A 96 -37.24 4.39 25.46
CA HIS A 96 -38.01 5.23 24.55
C HIS A 96 -38.33 4.56 23.22
N ASP A 97 -37.44 3.71 22.69
CA ASP A 97 -37.55 3.14 21.35
C ASP A 97 -38.07 1.70 21.35
N ILE A 98 -37.72 0.90 22.35
CA ILE A 98 -38.05 -0.54 22.41
C ILE A 98 -39.24 -0.83 23.34
N TYR A 99 -39.16 -0.42 24.61
CA TYR A 99 -40.22 -0.71 25.61
C TYR A 99 -41.51 0.04 25.35
N ARG A 100 -41.40 1.35 25.10
CA ARG A 100 -42.56 2.21 24.86
C ARG A 100 -43.39 1.73 23.67
N PHE A 101 -42.76 1.24 22.61
CA PHE A 101 -43.49 0.75 21.43
C PHE A 101 -44.36 -0.48 21.74
N ALA A 102 -43.82 -1.50 22.41
CA ALA A 102 -44.57 -2.71 22.74
C ALA A 102 -45.78 -2.38 23.65
N THR A 103 -45.58 -1.49 24.63
CA THR A 103 -46.66 -1.03 25.51
C THR A 103 -47.70 -0.20 24.77
N ILE A 104 -47.29 0.73 23.90
CA ILE A 104 -48.22 1.52 23.08
C ILE A 104 -49.03 0.62 22.16
N THR A 105 -48.40 -0.38 21.53
CA THR A 105 -49.06 -1.29 20.59
C THR A 105 -50.22 -2.05 21.27
N ILE A 106 -49.98 -2.61 22.45
CA ILE A 106 -51.00 -3.34 23.21
C ILE A 106 -52.07 -2.40 23.75
N ASN A 107 -51.68 -1.21 24.22
CA ASN A 107 -52.62 -0.20 24.71
C ASN A 107 -53.54 0.30 23.58
N VAL A 108 -53.01 0.51 22.38
CA VAL A 108 -53.82 0.88 21.21
C VAL A 108 -54.79 -0.25 20.87
N LEU A 109 -54.35 -1.51 20.83
CA LEU A 109 -55.25 -2.64 20.58
C LEU A 109 -56.34 -2.77 21.66
N LYS A 110 -55.97 -2.61 22.93
CA LYS A 110 -56.90 -2.59 24.07
C LYS A 110 -57.97 -1.51 23.92
N LEU A 111 -57.57 -0.29 23.58
CA LEU A 111 -58.47 0.85 23.44
C LEU A 111 -59.37 0.75 22.21
N MET A 112 -58.84 0.25 21.09
CA MET A 112 -59.58 0.09 19.83
C MET A 112 -60.66 -0.99 19.92
N HIS A 113 -60.43 -2.03 20.74
CA HIS A 113 -61.31 -3.20 20.84
C HIS A 113 -61.97 -3.37 22.21
N GLY A 114 -61.88 -2.35 23.07
CA GLY A 114 -62.57 -2.29 24.36
C GLY A 114 -62.25 -3.47 25.27
N CYS A 115 -60.97 -3.83 25.42
CA CYS A 115 -60.58 -4.92 26.31
C CYS A 115 -60.62 -4.49 27.78
N THR A 116 -61.12 -5.39 28.65
CA THR A 116 -61.30 -5.13 30.09
C THR A 116 -60.04 -5.39 30.90
N SER A 117 -59.19 -6.30 30.43
CA SER A 117 -58.00 -6.74 31.18
C SER A 117 -56.93 -5.64 31.29
N SER A 118 -56.30 -5.53 32.46
CA SER A 118 -55.22 -4.55 32.72
C SER A 118 -53.83 -5.09 32.38
N ALA A 119 -53.64 -6.41 32.38
CA ALA A 119 -52.37 -7.04 32.04
C ALA A 119 -52.17 -7.23 30.52
N PRO A 120 -50.99 -6.93 29.96
CA PRO A 120 -50.74 -7.01 28.51
C PRO A 120 -50.94 -8.39 27.88
N LEU A 121 -50.63 -9.48 28.59
CA LEU A 121 -50.80 -10.84 28.07
C LEU A 121 -52.28 -11.26 28.04
N ASP A 122 -53.04 -10.87 29.06
CA ASP A 122 -54.48 -11.15 29.16
C ASP A 122 -55.28 -10.37 28.12
N VAL A 123 -54.83 -9.16 27.75
CA VAL A 123 -55.39 -8.40 26.63
C VAL A 123 -55.21 -9.16 25.31
N LEU A 124 -54.07 -9.80 25.07
CA LEU A 124 -53.83 -10.60 23.86
C LEU A 124 -54.74 -11.84 23.80
N GLU A 125 -55.00 -12.47 24.95
CA GLU A 125 -55.95 -13.59 25.03
C GLU A 125 -57.39 -13.15 24.76
N GLU A 126 -57.81 -12.01 25.33
CA GLU A 126 -59.14 -11.45 25.11
C GLU A 126 -59.36 -11.06 23.63
N LEU A 127 -58.33 -10.48 22.99
CA LEU A 127 -58.36 -10.14 21.56
C LEU A 127 -58.45 -11.39 20.67
N ARG A 128 -57.81 -12.49 21.07
CA ARG A 128 -57.92 -13.78 20.39
C ARG A 128 -59.31 -14.38 20.59
N GLU A 129 -59.86 -14.37 21.80
CA GLU A 129 -61.22 -14.86 22.08
C GLU A 129 -62.29 -14.09 21.29
N LYS A 130 -62.08 -12.78 21.13
CA LYS A 130 -62.88 -11.90 20.26
C LYS A 130 -62.64 -12.13 18.75
N LYS A 131 -61.79 -13.10 18.35
CA LYS A 131 -61.40 -13.43 16.97
C LYS A 131 -60.80 -12.26 16.19
N ILE A 132 -60.22 -11.28 16.89
CA ILE A 132 -59.52 -10.14 16.27
C ILE A 132 -58.09 -10.54 15.91
N LEU A 133 -57.46 -11.38 16.76
CA LEU A 133 -56.15 -11.98 16.53
C LEU A 133 -56.29 -13.49 16.28
N THR A 134 -55.42 -14.03 15.43
CA THR A 134 -55.21 -15.47 15.29
C THR A 134 -54.35 -15.99 16.45
N GLU A 135 -54.38 -17.29 16.72
CA GLU A 135 -53.49 -17.91 17.73
C GLU A 135 -52.01 -17.66 17.44
N ARG A 136 -51.65 -17.57 16.16
CA ARG A 136 -50.28 -17.30 15.73
C ARG A 136 -49.87 -15.84 16.00
N ALA A 137 -50.65 -14.87 15.56
CA ALA A 137 -50.40 -13.44 15.81
C ALA A 137 -50.34 -13.11 17.31
N LYS A 138 -51.18 -13.77 18.11
CA LYS A 138 -51.13 -13.72 19.57
C LYS A 138 -49.79 -14.22 20.09
N THR A 139 -49.34 -15.39 19.64
CA THR A 139 -48.06 -15.98 20.06
C THR A 139 -46.88 -15.07 19.73
N ASP A 140 -46.85 -14.45 18.55
CA ASP A 140 -45.76 -13.55 18.15
C ASP A 140 -45.74 -12.25 18.96
N LEU A 141 -46.91 -11.65 19.22
CA LEU A 141 -47.03 -10.52 20.13
C LEU A 141 -46.65 -10.89 21.56
N GLN A 142 -47.02 -12.07 22.04
CA GLN A 142 -46.61 -12.58 23.35
C GLN A 142 -45.08 -12.72 23.40
N ILE A 143 -44.44 -13.27 22.36
CA ILE A 143 -42.98 -13.37 22.26
C ILE A 143 -42.35 -11.97 22.27
N MET A 144 -42.88 -11.01 21.53
CA MET A 144 -42.40 -9.63 21.52
C MET A 144 -42.47 -9.01 22.92
N VAL A 145 -43.62 -9.14 23.60
CA VAL A 145 -43.85 -8.61 24.96
C VAL A 145 -42.93 -9.25 25.98
N CYS A 146 -42.85 -10.58 25.99
CA CYS A 146 -41.96 -11.31 26.89
C CYS A 146 -40.48 -10.99 26.64
N THR A 147 -40.08 -10.85 25.37
CA THR A 147 -38.72 -10.45 25.01
C THR A 147 -38.39 -9.05 25.50
N VAL A 148 -39.30 -8.11 25.34
CA VAL A 148 -39.19 -6.71 25.81
C VAL A 148 -39.08 -6.66 27.33
N ILE A 149 -39.91 -7.42 28.06
CA ILE A 149 -39.86 -7.51 29.52
C ILE A 149 -38.54 -8.13 29.99
N ASN A 150 -38.08 -9.20 29.34
CA ASN A 150 -36.80 -9.84 29.66
C ASN A 150 -35.62 -8.90 29.39
N LEU A 151 -35.60 -8.21 28.24
CA LEU A 151 -34.60 -7.18 27.94
C LEU A 151 -34.61 -6.08 29.01
N ARG A 152 -35.79 -5.68 29.51
CA ARG A 152 -35.95 -4.70 30.60
C ARG A 152 -35.33 -5.17 31.90
N HIS A 153 -35.62 -6.39 32.31
CA HIS A 153 -35.05 -6.96 33.54
C HIS A 153 -33.54 -7.10 33.44
N MET A 154 -33.02 -7.54 32.30
CA MET A 154 -31.57 -7.68 32.10
C MET A 154 -30.85 -6.33 32.12
N VAL A 155 -31.38 -5.29 31.44
CA VAL A 155 -30.78 -3.95 31.42
C VAL A 155 -30.74 -3.32 32.81
N TYR A 156 -31.82 -3.44 33.59
CA TYR A 156 -31.88 -2.90 34.95
C TYR A 156 -31.07 -3.73 35.97
N GLY A 157 -30.88 -5.03 35.74
CA GLY A 157 -30.06 -5.89 36.59
C GLY A 157 -28.56 -5.70 36.39
N SER A 158 -28.12 -5.40 35.16
CA SER A 158 -26.69 -5.31 34.82
C SER A 158 -26.06 -3.92 35.02
N TYR A 159 -26.84 -2.83 35.06
CA TYR A 159 -26.29 -1.47 35.14
C TYR A 159 -27.00 -0.63 36.22
N LYS A 160 -26.32 -0.34 37.34
CA LYS A 160 -26.82 0.52 38.45
C LYS A 160 -27.05 2.01 38.08
N GLN A 161 -27.01 2.38 36.80
CA GLN A 161 -27.40 3.71 36.29
C GLN A 161 -28.17 3.59 34.97
N GLN A 162 -29.12 4.51 34.77
CA GLN A 162 -29.97 4.69 33.58
C GLN A 162 -29.16 5.03 32.30
N LYS A 163 -28.26 4.16 31.83
CA LYS A 163 -27.73 4.26 30.46
C LYS A 163 -28.76 3.67 29.52
N GLU A 164 -29.65 4.53 29.04
CA GLU A 164 -30.88 4.18 28.32
C GLU A 164 -30.67 3.69 26.88
N LEU A 165 -29.45 3.42 26.39
CA LEU A 165 -29.14 3.12 24.99
C LEU A 165 -28.58 1.69 24.79
N ILE A 166 -29.22 0.86 23.96
CA ILE A 166 -28.72 -0.44 23.46
C ILE A 166 -28.31 -0.32 21.99
N SER A 167 -27.11 -0.82 21.67
CA SER A 167 -26.68 -1.10 20.29
C SER A 167 -26.59 -2.62 20.11
N PHE A 168 -26.94 -3.13 18.92
CA PHE A 168 -26.87 -4.56 18.60
C PHE A 168 -25.49 -5.00 18.12
N LEU A 169 -24.66 -4.04 17.72
CA LEU A 169 -23.26 -4.22 17.42
C LEU A 169 -22.47 -3.38 18.42
N GLU A 170 -21.41 -3.95 19.01
CA GLU A 170 -20.58 -3.27 20.02
C GLU A 170 -19.90 -2.01 19.45
N SER A 171 -19.83 -1.90 18.12
CA SER A 171 -19.45 -0.76 17.29
C SER A 171 -20.13 -0.90 15.92
N ASP A 172 -20.04 0.06 15.00
CA ASP A 172 -20.42 -0.11 13.59
C ASP A 172 -19.52 -1.15 12.86
N ASN A 173 -19.40 -2.37 13.40
CA ASN A 173 -18.50 -3.43 12.96
C ASN A 173 -19.07 -4.16 11.75
N LEU A 174 -18.46 -3.84 10.61
CA LEU A 174 -18.89 -4.12 9.26
C LEU A 174 -19.00 -5.58 8.80
N ASN A 175 -18.35 -6.57 9.42
CA ASN A 175 -18.16 -7.90 8.78
C ASN A 175 -17.73 -9.04 9.74
N GLY A 176 -17.92 -8.92 11.05
CA GLY A 176 -17.55 -9.96 12.02
C GLY A 176 -18.71 -10.88 12.40
N GLU A 177 -18.42 -12.14 12.76
CA GLU A 177 -19.39 -12.96 13.51
C GLU A 177 -19.83 -12.18 14.76
N PRO A 178 -21.13 -12.14 15.09
CA PRO A 178 -21.63 -11.38 16.22
C PRO A 178 -21.02 -11.94 17.50
N LYS A 179 -20.12 -11.19 18.15
CA LYS A 179 -19.71 -11.49 19.52
C LYS A 179 -20.89 -11.25 20.45
N GLU A 180 -21.20 -12.25 21.25
CA GLU A 180 -22.18 -12.17 22.32
C GLU A 180 -21.76 -11.14 23.37
N VAL A 181 -22.39 -9.97 23.35
CA VAL A 181 -22.34 -9.00 24.47
C VAL A 181 -23.30 -9.39 25.61
N MET A 182 -24.09 -10.46 25.41
CA MET A 182 -24.89 -11.09 26.44
C MET A 182 -24.74 -12.61 26.33
N PRO A 183 -24.40 -13.31 27.41
CA PRO A 183 -24.20 -14.76 27.37
C PRO A 183 -25.43 -15.46 26.77
N VAL A 184 -25.20 -16.26 25.74
CA VAL A 184 -26.11 -17.19 25.03
C VAL A 184 -27.53 -17.26 25.61
N ARG A 185 -28.42 -16.42 25.08
CA ARG A 185 -29.90 -16.54 25.01
C ARG A 185 -30.59 -15.29 24.39
N SER A 186 -29.88 -14.17 24.24
CA SER A 186 -30.49 -12.85 23.93
C SER A 186 -30.45 -12.42 22.45
N PHE A 187 -29.45 -12.83 21.64
CA PHE A 187 -29.35 -12.41 20.23
C PHE A 187 -30.52 -12.94 19.38
N THR A 188 -30.89 -14.21 19.58
CA THR A 188 -32.08 -14.82 18.98
C THR A 188 -33.37 -14.11 19.41
N ALA A 189 -33.47 -13.67 20.67
CA ALA A 189 -34.64 -12.97 21.17
C ALA A 189 -34.78 -11.57 20.52
N ILE A 190 -33.67 -10.86 20.34
CA ILE A 190 -33.61 -9.56 19.66
C ILE A 190 -33.96 -9.68 18.18
N ILE A 191 -33.41 -10.69 17.49
CA ILE A 191 -33.74 -10.97 16.08
C ILE A 191 -35.24 -11.24 15.97
N ARG A 192 -35.79 -12.07 16.87
CA ARG A 192 -37.23 -12.32 16.96
C ARG A 192 -38.03 -11.03 17.22
N PHE A 193 -37.55 -10.14 18.10
CA PHE A 193 -38.17 -8.84 18.33
C PHE A 193 -38.25 -8.02 17.06
N TYR A 194 -37.17 -7.84 16.29
CA TYR A 194 -37.18 -7.01 15.07
C TYR A 194 -37.96 -7.59 13.91
N ILE A 195 -37.84 -8.91 13.69
CA ILE A 195 -38.59 -9.62 12.66
C ILE A 195 -40.09 -9.54 12.95
N THR A 196 -40.49 -9.44 14.22
CA THR A 196 -41.90 -9.23 14.60
C THR A 196 -42.28 -7.74 14.57
N PHE A 197 -41.43 -6.86 15.08
CA PHE A 197 -41.69 -5.42 15.24
C PHE A 197 -41.87 -4.66 13.92
N LEU A 198 -41.01 -4.91 12.92
CA LEU A 198 -41.02 -4.16 11.65
C LEU A 198 -42.28 -4.44 10.80
N PRO A 199 -42.72 -5.70 10.60
CA PRO A 199 -44.00 -5.97 9.96
C PRO A 199 -45.17 -5.32 10.68
N TRP A 200 -45.19 -5.34 12.01
CA TRP A 200 -46.21 -4.68 12.82
C TRP A 200 -46.24 -3.16 12.61
N CYS A 201 -45.08 -2.49 12.56
CA CYS A 201 -45.00 -1.05 12.24
C CYS A 201 -45.55 -0.74 10.84
N ARG A 202 -45.17 -1.54 9.83
CA ARG A 202 -45.61 -1.38 8.43
C ARG A 202 -47.11 -1.65 8.27
N PHE A 203 -47.66 -2.63 9.02
CA PHE A 203 -49.09 -2.95 9.05
C PHE A 203 -49.91 -1.80 9.66
N LEU A 204 -49.50 -1.27 10.81
CA LEU A 204 -50.17 -0.13 11.47
C LEU A 204 -50.15 1.13 10.59
N GLN A 205 -49.08 1.32 9.79
CA GLN A 205 -49.00 2.40 8.80
C GLN A 205 -50.02 2.24 7.66
N SER A 206 -50.21 1.01 7.19
CA SER A 206 -51.08 0.71 6.04
C SER A 206 -52.57 0.69 6.41
N ASN A 207 -52.90 0.53 7.71
CA ASN A 207 -54.26 0.35 8.21
C ASN A 207 -54.64 1.37 9.32
N MET A 208 -54.49 2.68 9.09
CA MET A 208 -54.80 3.74 10.07
C MET A 208 -56.31 4.03 10.30
N THR A 209 -57.21 3.03 10.18
CA THR A 209 -58.67 3.22 10.33
C THR A 209 -59.33 2.18 11.25
N VAL A 210 -60.45 2.54 11.92
CA VAL A 210 -61.21 1.65 12.85
C VAL A 210 -61.74 0.39 12.16
N LYS A 211 -61.94 0.42 10.83
CA LYS A 211 -62.48 -0.68 10.02
C LYS A 211 -61.39 -1.59 9.41
N GLY A 212 -60.12 -1.42 9.76
CA GLY A 212 -59.04 -2.29 9.26
C GLY A 212 -59.33 -3.76 9.59
N SER A 213 -59.22 -4.65 8.61
CA SER A 213 -59.37 -6.10 8.87
C SER A 213 -58.07 -6.64 9.46
N TRP A 214 -58.04 -6.74 10.79
CA TRP A 214 -56.90 -7.25 11.57
C TRP A 214 -56.58 -8.73 11.30
N LEU A 215 -57.48 -9.44 10.61
CA LEU A 215 -57.30 -10.80 10.07
C LEU A 215 -56.26 -10.88 8.94
N TYR A 216 -55.88 -9.76 8.30
CA TYR A 216 -54.82 -9.73 7.26
C TYR A 216 -53.39 -9.75 7.83
N LEU A 217 -53.25 -9.72 9.15
CA LEU A 217 -51.98 -9.66 9.85
C LEU A 217 -51.13 -10.94 9.67
N ASP A 218 -51.76 -12.11 9.54
CA ASP A 218 -51.06 -13.39 9.31
C ASP A 218 -50.19 -13.34 8.05
N ARG A 219 -50.60 -12.57 7.02
CA ARG A 219 -49.89 -12.46 5.75
C ARG A 219 -48.60 -11.61 5.82
N TYR A 220 -48.44 -10.80 6.87
CA TYR A 220 -47.27 -9.92 7.06
C TYR A 220 -46.24 -10.50 8.04
N ILE A 221 -46.66 -11.40 8.93
CA ILE A 221 -45.81 -12.00 9.97
C ILE A 221 -45.21 -13.34 9.51
N GLU A 222 -45.80 -14.00 8.50
CA GLU A 222 -45.17 -15.14 7.86
C GLU A 222 -43.82 -14.76 7.26
N GLU A 223 -42.76 -15.38 7.79
CA GLU A 223 -41.53 -15.77 7.09
C GLU A 223 -41.03 -14.85 5.98
N SER A 224 -41.10 -13.52 6.14
CA SER A 224 -40.53 -12.62 5.15
C SER A 224 -39.01 -12.74 5.23
N HIS A 225 -38.52 -13.67 4.43
CA HIS A 225 -37.13 -13.89 4.15
C HIS A 225 -36.53 -12.58 3.58
N GLU A 226 -37.34 -11.72 2.95
CA GLU A 226 -36.98 -10.33 2.63
C GLU A 226 -36.64 -9.49 3.87
N VAL A 227 -37.47 -9.49 4.92
CA VAL A 227 -37.21 -8.73 6.18
C VAL A 227 -36.01 -9.30 6.93
N LYS A 228 -35.89 -10.64 6.99
CA LYS A 228 -34.70 -11.31 7.56
C LYS A 228 -33.43 -10.94 6.78
N GLY A 229 -33.51 -10.97 5.46
CA GLY A 229 -32.41 -10.59 4.56
C GLY A 229 -32.04 -9.12 4.71
N GLU A 230 -33.03 -8.23 4.82
CA GLU A 230 -32.84 -6.80 5.04
C GLU A 230 -32.14 -6.54 6.37
N PHE A 231 -32.58 -7.19 7.44
CA PHE A 231 -31.93 -7.14 8.74
C PHE A 231 -30.46 -7.59 8.65
N TYR A 232 -30.20 -8.82 8.18
CA TYR A 232 -28.84 -9.36 8.10
C TYR A 232 -27.92 -8.56 7.18
N LYS A 233 -28.43 -8.01 6.08
CA LYS A 233 -27.67 -7.14 5.19
C LYS A 233 -27.28 -5.83 5.88
N ASN A 234 -28.18 -5.24 6.66
CA ASN A 234 -27.93 -3.96 7.33
C ASN A 234 -26.96 -4.09 8.52
N ILE A 235 -26.85 -5.29 9.11
CA ILE A 235 -25.79 -5.62 10.06
C ILE A 235 -24.60 -6.35 9.39
N TYR A 236 -24.59 -6.37 8.06
CA TYR A 236 -23.51 -6.84 7.21
C TYR A 236 -23.07 -8.30 7.39
N ILE A 237 -23.96 -9.15 7.90
CA ILE A 237 -23.73 -10.59 7.94
C ILE A 237 -24.23 -11.20 6.62
N TYR A 238 -23.46 -10.95 5.55
CA TYR A 238 -23.87 -11.25 4.18
C TYR A 238 -24.21 -12.72 3.92
N LYS A 239 -23.58 -13.66 4.65
CA LYS A 239 -23.89 -15.10 4.54
C LYS A 239 -25.35 -15.39 4.88
N TYR A 240 -25.84 -14.96 6.05
CA TYR A 240 -27.24 -15.16 6.45
C TYR A 240 -28.20 -14.29 5.64
N ALA A 241 -27.77 -13.08 5.23
CA ALA A 241 -28.55 -12.24 4.33
C ALA A 241 -28.81 -12.95 2.99
N LEU A 242 -27.78 -13.56 2.39
CA LEU A 242 -27.88 -14.34 1.17
C LEU A 242 -28.82 -15.54 1.34
N THR A 243 -28.67 -16.32 2.42
CA THR A 243 -29.56 -17.46 2.69
C THR A 243 -31.02 -17.03 2.80
N ALA A 244 -31.28 -15.92 3.50
CA ALA A 244 -32.62 -15.37 3.61
C ALA A 244 -33.13 -14.91 2.23
N TYR A 245 -32.42 -14.03 1.51
CA TYR A 245 -32.89 -13.55 0.20
C TYR A 245 -33.05 -14.66 -0.85
N LYS A 246 -32.28 -15.75 -0.78
CA LYS A 246 -32.45 -16.92 -1.65
C LYS A 246 -33.74 -17.69 -1.35
N ALA A 247 -34.04 -17.92 -0.07
CA ALA A 247 -35.29 -18.57 0.33
C ALA A 247 -36.52 -17.71 -0.05
N GLU A 248 -36.43 -16.38 0.07
CA GLU A 248 -37.47 -15.47 -0.46
C GLU A 248 -37.64 -15.63 -1.98
N LEU A 249 -36.53 -15.69 -2.70
CA LEU A 249 -36.55 -15.82 -4.16
C LEU A 249 -37.21 -17.15 -4.59
N GLU A 250 -36.93 -18.26 -3.90
CA GLU A 250 -37.55 -19.57 -4.15
C GLU A 250 -39.07 -19.51 -3.93
N SER A 251 -39.52 -18.95 -2.80
CA SER A 251 -40.95 -18.77 -2.51
C SER A 251 -41.68 -17.89 -3.56
N LEU A 252 -41.03 -16.82 -4.02
CA LEU A 252 -41.59 -15.94 -5.05
C LEU A 252 -41.60 -16.55 -6.45
N LEU A 253 -40.72 -17.53 -6.74
CA LEU A 253 -40.74 -18.27 -8.00
C LEU A 253 -41.85 -19.32 -8.02
N GLU A 254 -42.21 -19.89 -6.87
CA GLU A 254 -43.33 -20.83 -6.72
C GLU A 254 -44.71 -20.12 -6.82
N SER A 255 -44.79 -18.85 -6.42
CA SER A 255 -45.99 -18.02 -6.52
C SER A 255 -46.05 -17.26 -7.86
N LYS A 256 -47.02 -17.58 -8.73
CA LYS A 256 -47.17 -16.87 -10.02
C LYS A 256 -47.58 -15.41 -9.81
N GLY A 257 -46.82 -14.46 -10.38
CA GLY A 257 -47.21 -13.04 -10.52
C GLY A 257 -46.32 -11.97 -9.86
N HIS A 258 -45.13 -12.32 -9.34
CA HIS A 258 -44.28 -11.42 -8.53
C HIS A 258 -43.02 -10.86 -9.24
N GLU A 259 -43.03 -10.66 -10.55
CA GLU A 259 -41.83 -10.33 -11.35
C GLU A 259 -41.05 -9.09 -10.85
N ARG A 260 -41.73 -8.02 -10.42
CA ARG A 260 -41.07 -6.80 -9.92
C ARG A 260 -40.32 -7.03 -8.60
N GLN A 261 -40.85 -7.89 -7.73
CA GLN A 261 -40.19 -8.26 -6.46
C GLN A 261 -39.00 -9.19 -6.74
N ILE A 262 -39.15 -10.14 -7.65
CA ILE A 262 -38.08 -11.03 -8.11
C ILE A 262 -36.89 -10.22 -8.64
N LEU A 263 -37.14 -9.21 -9.50
CA LEU A 263 -36.10 -8.30 -10.00
C LEU A 263 -35.34 -7.58 -8.87
N LYS A 264 -36.06 -7.06 -7.88
CA LYS A 264 -35.48 -6.36 -6.73
C LYS A 264 -34.59 -7.31 -5.91
N ILE A 265 -35.07 -8.52 -5.60
CA ILE A 265 -34.35 -9.49 -4.79
C ILE A 265 -33.11 -10.01 -5.53
N LYS A 266 -33.23 -10.37 -6.82
CA LYS A 266 -32.08 -10.78 -7.63
C LYS A 266 -30.99 -9.69 -7.68
N ASN A 267 -31.38 -8.40 -7.79
CA ASN A 267 -30.43 -7.28 -7.74
C ASN A 267 -29.70 -7.20 -6.38
N VAL A 268 -30.43 -7.40 -5.28
CA VAL A 268 -29.83 -7.41 -3.94
C VAL A 268 -28.86 -8.58 -3.79
N ILE A 269 -29.24 -9.78 -4.22
CA ILE A 269 -28.35 -10.96 -4.20
C ILE A 269 -27.09 -10.71 -5.04
N GLY A 270 -27.23 -10.17 -6.25
CA GLY A 270 -26.10 -9.79 -7.10
C GLY A 270 -25.15 -8.81 -6.39
N SER A 271 -25.69 -7.78 -5.74
CA SER A 271 -24.88 -6.79 -5.00
C SER A 271 -24.18 -7.37 -3.76
N LEU A 272 -24.80 -8.37 -3.11
CA LEU A 272 -24.20 -9.09 -1.99
C LEU A 272 -23.04 -9.96 -2.46
N TYR A 273 -23.18 -10.64 -3.60
CA TYR A 273 -22.09 -11.39 -4.21
C TYR A 273 -20.95 -10.49 -4.69
N GLU A 274 -21.26 -9.34 -5.28
CA GLU A 274 -20.26 -8.30 -5.61
C GLU A 274 -19.49 -7.86 -4.36
N SER A 275 -20.20 -7.60 -3.26
CA SER A 275 -19.59 -7.18 -1.98
C SER A 275 -18.68 -8.26 -1.36
N GLN A 276 -18.90 -9.53 -1.69
CA GLN A 276 -18.04 -10.65 -1.30
C GLN A 276 -16.89 -10.91 -2.30
N GLY A 277 -16.79 -10.15 -3.40
CA GLY A 277 -15.82 -10.38 -4.47
C GLY A 277 -16.17 -11.54 -5.41
N LYS A 278 -17.33 -12.18 -5.24
CA LYS A 278 -17.84 -13.29 -6.05
C LYS A 278 -18.48 -12.79 -7.34
N CYS A 279 -17.63 -12.27 -8.23
CA CYS A 279 -18.07 -11.55 -9.43
C CYS A 279 -18.78 -12.44 -10.47
N LYS A 280 -18.51 -13.75 -10.51
CA LYS A 280 -19.14 -14.67 -11.46
C LYS A 280 -20.59 -14.96 -11.09
N GLU A 281 -20.82 -15.24 -9.83
CA GLU A 281 -22.14 -15.46 -9.26
C GLU A 281 -22.98 -14.18 -9.40
N ALA A 282 -22.41 -13.02 -9.07
CA ALA A 282 -23.07 -11.74 -9.30
C ALA A 282 -23.46 -11.51 -10.77
N LEU A 283 -22.56 -11.86 -11.70
CA LEU A 283 -22.78 -11.72 -13.14
C LEU A 283 -23.97 -12.60 -13.63
N GLU A 284 -24.13 -13.81 -13.11
CA GLU A 284 -25.27 -14.67 -13.45
C GLU A 284 -26.59 -14.03 -13.06
N TYR A 285 -26.70 -13.49 -11.83
CA TYR A 285 -27.90 -12.78 -11.40
C TYR A 285 -28.17 -11.53 -12.24
N TYR A 286 -27.15 -10.75 -12.62
CA TYR A 286 -27.38 -9.57 -13.46
C TYR A 286 -27.76 -9.91 -14.91
N LYS A 287 -27.25 -11.01 -15.48
CA LYS A 287 -27.68 -11.51 -16.80
C LYS A 287 -29.12 -11.99 -16.77
N ASP A 288 -29.51 -12.70 -15.71
CA ASP A 288 -30.90 -13.10 -15.48
C ASP A 288 -31.85 -11.89 -15.41
N ILE A 289 -31.44 -10.84 -14.69
CA ILE A 289 -32.21 -9.59 -14.56
C ILE A 289 -32.34 -8.90 -15.92
N LEU A 290 -31.26 -8.87 -16.71
CA LEU A 290 -31.28 -8.32 -18.08
C LEU A 290 -32.34 -9.02 -18.94
N ILE A 291 -32.35 -10.35 -18.99
CA ILE A 291 -33.31 -11.14 -19.77
C ILE A 291 -34.76 -10.84 -19.33
N MET A 292 -35.01 -10.73 -18.03
CA MET A 292 -36.35 -10.39 -17.53
C MET A 292 -36.76 -8.95 -17.89
N CYS A 293 -35.84 -7.99 -17.83
CA CYS A 293 -36.12 -6.61 -18.22
C CYS A 293 -36.34 -6.47 -19.74
N GLU A 294 -35.63 -7.25 -20.56
CA GLU A 294 -35.84 -7.32 -22.02
C GLU A 294 -37.23 -7.85 -22.36
N LYS A 295 -37.67 -8.94 -21.72
CA LYS A 295 -39.02 -9.50 -21.89
C LYS A 295 -40.13 -8.51 -21.52
N ASN A 296 -39.88 -7.68 -20.51
CA ASN A 296 -40.83 -6.71 -20.01
C ASN A 296 -40.69 -5.32 -20.66
N GLU A 297 -39.81 -5.19 -21.67
CA GLU A 297 -39.48 -3.93 -22.35
C GLU A 297 -39.08 -2.77 -21.40
N ASP A 298 -38.57 -3.08 -20.20
CA ASP A 298 -38.14 -2.10 -19.21
C ASP A 298 -36.75 -1.55 -19.58
N LYS A 299 -36.76 -0.50 -20.40
CA LYS A 299 -35.54 0.19 -20.85
C LYS A 299 -34.66 0.68 -19.69
N SER A 300 -35.25 1.04 -18.55
CA SER A 300 -34.48 1.48 -17.38
C SER A 300 -33.80 0.30 -16.69
N GLY A 301 -34.52 -0.81 -16.52
CA GLY A 301 -33.98 -2.06 -15.99
C GLY A 301 -32.86 -2.64 -16.86
N ILE A 302 -33.03 -2.64 -18.18
CA ILE A 302 -32.01 -3.08 -19.16
C ILE A 302 -30.73 -2.26 -18.98
N ALA A 303 -30.83 -0.92 -18.98
CA ALA A 303 -29.68 -0.05 -18.86
C ALA A 303 -28.94 -0.21 -17.52
N LEU A 304 -29.67 -0.40 -16.41
CA LEU A 304 -29.07 -0.67 -15.09
C LEU A 304 -28.33 -2.01 -15.08
N SER A 305 -28.94 -3.03 -15.67
CA SER A 305 -28.38 -4.38 -15.69
C SER A 305 -27.10 -4.42 -16.53
N LEU A 306 -27.10 -3.79 -17.70
CA LEU A 306 -25.89 -3.61 -18.53
C LEU A 306 -24.77 -2.85 -17.80
N ASN A 307 -25.12 -1.84 -16.99
CA ASN A 307 -24.13 -1.09 -16.19
C ASN A 307 -23.49 -1.99 -15.12
N ASN A 308 -24.29 -2.81 -14.45
CA ASN A 308 -23.80 -3.75 -13.43
C ASN A 308 -22.98 -4.88 -14.06
N ILE A 309 -23.44 -5.45 -15.19
CA ILE A 309 -22.71 -6.42 -16.00
C ILE A 309 -21.35 -5.86 -16.44
N GLY A 310 -21.31 -4.62 -16.93
CA GLY A 310 -20.08 -3.95 -17.32
C GLY A 310 -19.09 -3.81 -16.14
N ASN A 311 -19.59 -3.45 -14.96
CA ASN A 311 -18.77 -3.43 -13.74
C ASN A 311 -18.26 -4.83 -13.33
N MET A 312 -19.06 -5.88 -13.51
CA MET A 312 -18.63 -7.25 -13.21
C MET A 312 -17.55 -7.71 -14.19
N HIS A 313 -17.71 -7.44 -15.48
CA HIS A 313 -16.68 -7.71 -16.48
C HIS A 313 -15.38 -6.95 -16.21
N LYS A 314 -15.48 -5.69 -15.75
CA LYS A 314 -14.31 -4.94 -15.27
C LYS A 314 -13.60 -5.66 -14.12
N ASN A 315 -14.34 -6.08 -13.10
CA ASN A 315 -13.76 -6.75 -11.94
C ASN A 315 -13.14 -8.12 -12.30
N LEU A 316 -13.65 -8.77 -13.35
CA LEU A 316 -13.10 -10.01 -13.92
C LEU A 316 -11.90 -9.79 -14.86
N GLY A 317 -11.58 -8.53 -15.24
CA GLY A 317 -10.50 -8.20 -16.19
C GLY A 317 -10.91 -8.20 -17.67
N ASN A 318 -12.20 -8.40 -17.97
CA ASN A 318 -12.75 -8.41 -19.33
C ASN A 318 -13.06 -6.98 -19.78
N HIS A 319 -12.02 -6.21 -20.09
CA HIS A 319 -12.17 -4.77 -20.31
C HIS A 319 -12.96 -4.38 -21.57
N TYR A 320 -12.90 -5.20 -22.63
CA TYR A 320 -13.62 -4.92 -23.87
C TYR A 320 -15.12 -5.13 -23.70
N GLU A 321 -15.53 -6.26 -23.11
CA GLU A 321 -16.92 -6.57 -22.80
C GLU A 321 -17.49 -5.56 -21.80
N ALA A 322 -16.69 -5.13 -20.82
CA ALA A 322 -17.07 -4.07 -19.89
C ALA A 322 -17.40 -2.75 -20.61
N LEU A 323 -16.55 -2.33 -21.56
CA LEU A 323 -16.78 -1.11 -22.34
C LEU A 323 -18.05 -1.21 -23.20
N ILE A 324 -18.25 -2.34 -23.90
CA ILE A 324 -19.43 -2.56 -24.74
C ILE A 324 -20.71 -2.36 -23.92
N HIS A 325 -20.84 -3.09 -22.81
CA HIS A 325 -22.04 -3.02 -21.98
C HIS A 325 -22.25 -1.65 -21.31
N LEU A 326 -21.16 -0.96 -20.92
CA LEU A 326 -21.26 0.39 -20.36
C LEU A 326 -21.68 1.43 -21.41
N HIS A 327 -21.21 1.31 -22.65
CA HIS A 327 -21.65 2.18 -23.75
C HIS A 327 -23.09 1.90 -24.17
N GLU A 328 -23.51 0.63 -24.24
CA GLU A 328 -24.91 0.24 -24.48
C GLU A 328 -25.84 0.81 -23.40
N SER A 329 -25.45 0.65 -22.13
CA SER A 329 -26.16 1.24 -20.98
C SER A 329 -26.30 2.76 -21.13
N LEU A 330 -25.20 3.47 -21.44
CA LEU A 330 -25.21 4.92 -21.62
C LEU A 330 -26.11 5.35 -22.77
N ASN A 331 -26.08 4.64 -23.90
CA ASN A 331 -26.91 4.92 -25.07
C ASN A 331 -28.40 4.77 -24.78
N ILE A 332 -28.78 3.79 -23.96
CA ILE A 332 -30.16 3.64 -23.51
C ILE A 332 -30.53 4.76 -22.53
N TYR A 333 -29.69 5.04 -21.52
CA TYR A 333 -29.97 6.09 -20.53
C TYR A 333 -30.10 7.48 -21.16
N ASN A 334 -29.30 7.79 -22.19
CA ASN A 334 -29.41 9.02 -22.96
C ASN A 334 -30.80 9.23 -23.59
N LYS A 335 -31.57 8.16 -23.78
CA LYS A 335 -32.92 8.21 -24.36
C LYS A 335 -34.04 8.26 -23.32
N ILE A 336 -33.79 7.94 -22.04
CA ILE A 336 -34.86 7.72 -21.04
C ILE A 336 -34.70 8.47 -19.70
N HIS A 337 -33.47 8.58 -19.15
CA HIS A 337 -33.28 9.02 -17.76
C HIS A 337 -32.03 9.89 -17.55
N TYR A 338 -32.24 11.17 -17.25
CA TYR A 338 -31.16 12.15 -17.05
C TYR A 338 -30.26 11.87 -15.82
N ARG A 339 -30.80 11.30 -14.73
CA ARG A 339 -30.06 11.10 -13.47
C ARG A 339 -29.04 9.97 -13.52
N ASP A 340 -29.38 8.86 -14.18
CA ASP A 340 -28.55 7.65 -14.20
C ASP A 340 -27.43 7.71 -15.24
N ILE A 341 -27.51 8.64 -16.21
CA ILE A 341 -26.41 9.00 -17.13
C ILE A 341 -25.14 9.31 -16.34
N ALA A 342 -25.22 10.10 -15.27
CA ALA A 342 -24.06 10.45 -14.46
C ALA A 342 -23.42 9.25 -13.74
N ARG A 343 -24.16 8.16 -13.52
CA ARG A 343 -23.60 6.92 -12.97
C ARG A 343 -22.84 6.16 -14.07
N SER A 344 -23.45 5.99 -15.24
CA SER A 344 -22.81 5.30 -16.38
C SER A 344 -21.56 6.03 -16.87
N LEU A 345 -21.60 7.37 -16.99
CA LEU A 345 -20.42 8.19 -17.32
C LEU A 345 -19.30 8.00 -16.28
N ASN A 346 -19.62 7.99 -14.98
CA ASN A 346 -18.61 7.75 -13.95
C ASN A 346 -17.97 6.34 -14.06
N ASN A 347 -18.76 5.33 -14.40
CA ASN A 347 -18.26 3.97 -14.57
C ASN A 347 -17.40 3.83 -15.83
N LEU A 348 -17.76 4.49 -16.93
CA LEU A 348 -16.91 4.62 -18.11
C LEU A 348 -15.60 5.35 -17.78
N GLY A 349 -15.65 6.44 -17.03
CA GLY A 349 -14.44 7.13 -16.56
C GLY A 349 -13.52 6.20 -15.75
N ASN A 350 -14.09 5.39 -14.84
CA ASN A 350 -13.34 4.38 -14.09
C ASN A 350 -12.73 3.30 -15.01
N MET A 351 -13.42 2.91 -16.08
CA MET A 351 -12.90 1.95 -17.07
C MET A 351 -11.71 2.49 -17.84
N TYR A 352 -11.84 3.69 -18.41
CA TYR A 352 -10.74 4.33 -19.13
C TYR A 352 -9.56 4.60 -18.20
N TYR A 353 -9.82 4.96 -16.93
CA TYR A 353 -8.79 5.09 -15.91
C TYR A 353 -8.03 3.77 -15.67
N THR A 354 -8.76 2.64 -15.66
CA THR A 354 -8.19 1.29 -15.51
C THR A 354 -7.38 0.87 -16.74
N LEU A 355 -7.85 1.19 -17.95
CA LEU A 355 -7.17 0.94 -19.22
C LEU A 355 -5.91 1.80 -19.42
N GLY A 356 -5.75 2.87 -18.63
CA GLY A 356 -4.60 3.77 -18.70
C GLY A 356 -4.84 5.00 -19.57
N ASP A 357 -5.98 5.09 -20.27
CA ASP A 357 -6.38 6.29 -21.02
C ASP A 357 -6.91 7.37 -20.08
N GLN A 358 -5.99 8.20 -19.60
CA GLN A 358 -6.31 9.25 -18.64
C GLN A 358 -7.12 10.39 -19.26
N CYS A 359 -7.03 10.61 -20.58
CA CYS A 359 -7.71 11.72 -21.25
C CYS A 359 -9.22 11.44 -21.36
N GLU A 360 -9.58 10.26 -21.86
CA GLU A 360 -10.99 9.84 -21.90
C GLU A 360 -11.56 9.67 -20.48
N ALA A 361 -10.77 9.12 -19.55
CA ALA A 361 -11.19 9.02 -18.15
C ALA A 361 -11.56 10.39 -17.56
N LEU A 362 -10.73 11.41 -17.81
CA LEU A 362 -10.97 12.77 -17.33
C LEU A 362 -12.26 13.35 -17.92
N LYS A 363 -12.45 13.19 -19.24
CA LYS A 363 -13.65 13.66 -19.95
C LYS A 363 -14.93 13.06 -19.37
N TYR A 364 -15.02 11.73 -19.27
CA TYR A 364 -16.20 11.06 -18.72
C TYR A 364 -16.46 11.41 -17.24
N HIS A 365 -15.40 11.56 -16.43
CA HIS A 365 -15.56 12.00 -15.04
C HIS A 365 -16.00 13.46 -14.93
N GLN A 366 -15.55 14.34 -15.82
CA GLN A 366 -15.96 15.74 -15.89
C GLN A 366 -17.43 15.86 -16.33
N ASP A 367 -17.84 15.13 -17.38
CA ASP A 367 -19.23 15.09 -17.84
C ASP A 367 -20.16 14.60 -16.72
N SER A 368 -19.74 13.56 -15.99
CA SER A 368 -20.45 13.06 -14.80
C SER A 368 -20.56 14.11 -13.69
N LEU A 369 -19.48 14.85 -13.40
CA LEU A 369 -19.47 15.91 -12.40
C LEU A 369 -20.43 17.04 -12.76
N ASP A 370 -20.40 17.51 -14.02
CA ASP A 370 -21.24 18.60 -14.51
C ASP A 370 -22.73 18.21 -14.49
N MET A 371 -23.04 16.97 -14.85
CA MET A 371 -24.38 16.40 -14.71
C MET A 371 -24.83 16.36 -13.26
N ARG A 372 -23.99 15.86 -12.33
CA ARG A 372 -24.31 15.83 -10.89
C ARG A 372 -24.52 17.22 -10.30
N ARG A 373 -23.69 18.20 -10.67
CA ARG A 373 -23.88 19.61 -10.26
C ARG A 373 -25.21 20.17 -10.76
N LYS A 374 -25.63 19.84 -11.99
CA LYS A 374 -26.95 20.24 -12.52
C LYS A 374 -28.10 19.55 -11.78
N ILE A 375 -27.99 18.25 -11.49
CA ILE A 375 -29.02 17.46 -10.80
C ILE A 375 -29.24 17.98 -9.37
N TYR A 376 -28.17 18.30 -8.64
CA TYR A 376 -28.24 18.67 -7.22
C TYR A 376 -28.30 20.19 -6.98
N ARG A 377 -28.60 21.00 -8.02
CA ARG A 377 -28.65 22.47 -7.95
C ARG A 377 -29.59 23.02 -6.86
N ASN A 378 -30.63 22.28 -6.49
CA ASN A 378 -31.66 22.71 -5.53
C ASN A 378 -31.42 22.22 -4.09
N ASN A 379 -30.46 21.31 -3.86
CA ASN A 379 -30.16 20.72 -2.53
C ASN A 379 -28.80 21.20 -2.00
N GLU A 380 -28.66 22.51 -1.81
CA GLU A 380 -27.49 23.15 -1.16
C GLU A 380 -26.10 22.74 -1.70
N GLN A 381 -25.87 22.60 -3.02
CA GLN A 381 -24.56 22.35 -3.69
C GLN A 381 -23.68 21.19 -3.18
N GLN A 382 -23.99 20.56 -2.05
CA GLN A 382 -23.16 19.61 -1.33
C GLN A 382 -23.83 18.25 -1.39
N HIS A 383 -23.26 17.36 -2.19
CA HIS A 383 -23.77 16.00 -2.34
C HIS A 383 -22.62 14.98 -2.37
N PRO A 384 -22.74 13.81 -1.71
CA PRO A 384 -21.70 12.79 -1.70
C PRO A 384 -21.24 12.36 -3.10
N ASP A 385 -22.17 12.29 -4.06
CA ASP A 385 -21.86 11.95 -5.45
C ASP A 385 -20.95 12.99 -6.14
N ILE A 386 -21.10 14.28 -5.81
CA ILE A 386 -20.24 15.35 -6.36
C ILE A 386 -18.83 15.19 -5.78
N ALA A 387 -18.71 15.01 -4.46
CA ALA A 387 -17.43 14.73 -3.81
C ALA A 387 -16.74 13.48 -4.39
N SER A 388 -17.49 12.40 -4.67
CA SER A 388 -16.94 11.20 -5.29
C SER A 388 -16.42 11.45 -6.72
N SER A 389 -17.13 12.25 -7.53
CA SER A 389 -16.64 12.66 -8.86
C SER A 389 -15.35 13.50 -8.76
N LEU A 390 -15.32 14.48 -7.87
CA LEU A 390 -14.12 15.31 -7.63
C LEU A 390 -12.92 14.44 -7.21
N ASN A 391 -13.14 13.46 -6.34
CA ASN A 391 -12.09 12.54 -5.91
C ASN A 391 -11.57 11.65 -7.06
N ASN A 392 -12.44 11.20 -7.97
CA ASN A 392 -12.05 10.45 -9.17
C ASN A 392 -11.23 11.32 -10.13
N ILE A 393 -11.65 12.56 -10.37
CA ILE A 393 -10.89 13.54 -11.18
C ILE A 393 -9.51 13.81 -10.56
N GLY A 394 -9.43 13.99 -9.24
CA GLY A 394 -8.16 14.12 -8.53
C GLY A 394 -7.22 12.92 -8.74
N ASN A 395 -7.78 11.70 -8.77
CA ASN A 395 -7.01 10.48 -9.08
C ASN A 395 -6.47 10.46 -10.52
N VAL A 396 -7.24 10.94 -11.50
CA VAL A 396 -6.80 11.07 -12.90
C VAL A 396 -5.65 12.07 -13.02
N TYR A 397 -5.79 13.29 -12.46
CA TYR A 397 -4.72 14.28 -12.47
C TYR A 397 -3.46 13.79 -11.74
N LYS A 398 -3.62 13.02 -10.65
CA LYS A 398 -2.51 12.35 -9.95
C LYS A 398 -1.78 11.34 -10.85
N LYS A 399 -2.46 10.69 -11.81
CA LYS A 399 -1.85 9.80 -12.80
C LYS A 399 -1.17 10.57 -13.94
N LEU A 400 -1.78 11.66 -14.40
CA LEU A 400 -1.21 12.60 -15.38
C LEU A 400 0.02 13.38 -14.87
N ARG A 401 0.37 13.23 -13.59
CA ARG A 401 1.46 13.97 -12.89
C ARG A 401 1.19 15.47 -12.74
N GLU A 402 -0.03 15.93 -12.97
CA GLU A 402 -0.48 17.29 -12.64
C GLU A 402 -0.88 17.36 -11.15
N LEU A 403 0.13 17.29 -10.27
CA LEU A 403 -0.08 17.10 -8.83
C LEU A 403 -0.80 18.27 -8.15
N HIS A 404 -0.65 19.50 -8.65
CA HIS A 404 -1.34 20.68 -8.11
C HIS A 404 -2.86 20.61 -8.31
N LYS A 405 -3.31 20.34 -9.55
CA LYS A 405 -4.76 20.14 -9.83
C LYS A 405 -5.32 18.96 -9.02
N ALA A 406 -4.59 17.86 -8.94
CA ALA A 406 -5.00 16.71 -8.12
C ALA A 406 -5.27 17.11 -6.66
N LEU A 407 -4.42 17.96 -6.09
CA LEU A 407 -4.54 18.47 -4.73
C LEU A 407 -5.74 19.40 -4.55
N GLU A 408 -6.03 20.27 -5.52
CA GLU A 408 -7.23 21.11 -5.52
C GLU A 408 -8.52 20.28 -5.50
N TYR A 409 -8.67 19.34 -6.43
CA TYR A 409 -9.85 18.48 -6.51
C TYR A 409 -10.04 17.60 -5.27
N HIS A 410 -8.96 17.04 -4.72
CA HIS A 410 -9.05 16.26 -3.48
C HIS A 410 -9.37 17.12 -2.25
N LYS A 411 -8.90 18.38 -2.20
CA LYS A 411 -9.27 19.34 -1.13
C LYS A 411 -10.74 19.73 -1.24
N GLU A 412 -11.23 20.06 -2.44
CA GLU A 412 -12.65 20.39 -2.66
C GLU A 412 -13.56 19.22 -2.24
N SER A 413 -13.18 17.98 -2.59
CA SER A 413 -13.89 16.77 -2.13
C SER A 413 -13.87 16.62 -0.61
N LEU A 414 -12.72 16.86 0.05
CA LEU A 414 -12.59 16.76 1.51
C LEU A 414 -13.47 17.80 2.21
N ASP A 415 -13.44 19.04 1.75
CA ASP A 415 -14.19 20.14 2.36
C ASP A 415 -15.70 19.92 2.19
N MET A 416 -16.14 19.48 1.01
CA MET A 416 -17.52 19.09 0.78
C MET A 416 -17.97 17.95 1.71
N ARG A 417 -17.15 16.90 1.86
CA ARG A 417 -17.45 15.78 2.78
C ARG A 417 -17.50 16.26 4.23
N ARG A 418 -16.59 17.14 4.64
CA ARG A 418 -16.62 17.73 5.99
C ARG A 418 -17.89 18.51 6.25
N MET A 419 -18.37 19.30 5.30
CA MET A 419 -19.62 20.05 5.45
C MET A 419 -20.84 19.11 5.54
N ILE A 420 -20.96 18.15 4.61
CA ILE A 420 -22.04 17.14 4.60
C ILE A 420 -22.14 16.41 5.95
N TYR A 421 -21.02 15.95 6.51
CA TYR A 421 -21.02 15.17 7.75
C TYR A 421 -21.03 16.02 9.02
N LYS A 422 -20.75 17.32 8.94
CA LYS A 422 -20.90 18.28 10.04
C LYS A 422 -22.37 18.65 10.29
N ASP A 423 -23.16 18.78 9.23
CA ASP A 423 -24.58 19.18 9.33
C ASP A 423 -25.50 18.02 9.78
N ILE A 424 -25.13 16.76 9.53
CA ILE A 424 -25.87 15.59 10.04
C ILE A 424 -25.91 15.55 11.58
N LYS A 425 -24.90 16.09 12.28
CA LYS A 425 -24.88 16.19 13.76
C LYS A 425 -25.65 17.40 14.31
N ARG A 426 -26.06 18.37 13.47
CA ARG A 426 -26.77 19.59 13.88
C ARG A 426 -28.31 19.45 13.91
N GLN A 427 -28.86 18.27 13.66
CA GLN A 427 -30.30 18.05 13.90
C GLN A 427 -30.62 18.19 15.40
N PRO A 428 -31.71 18.90 15.79
CA PRO A 428 -31.83 19.50 17.10
C PRO A 428 -32.28 18.48 18.14
N ASN A 429 -31.48 18.28 19.21
CA ASN A 429 -31.94 18.00 20.59
C ASN A 429 -30.78 17.80 21.57
N ASN A 430 -29.75 18.66 21.53
CA ASN A 430 -28.83 18.76 22.68
C ASN A 430 -28.22 20.16 22.78
N PRO A 431 -28.74 21.04 23.66
CA PRO A 431 -28.10 22.32 23.94
C PRO A 431 -27.19 22.13 25.15
N ARG A 432 -25.93 21.73 24.93
CA ARG A 432 -24.81 22.13 25.83
C ARG A 432 -23.41 21.78 25.28
N LYS A 433 -22.61 22.85 25.24
CA LYS A 433 -21.15 23.03 25.11
C LYS A 433 -20.50 22.91 23.72
N PRO A 434 -19.90 24.01 23.20
CA PRO A 434 -18.87 23.96 22.19
C PRO A 434 -17.51 23.70 22.86
N LEU A 435 -16.93 22.53 22.64
CA LEU A 435 -15.49 22.30 22.78
C LEU A 435 -14.96 21.71 21.47
N LEU A 436 -13.76 22.15 21.08
CA LEU A 436 -13.10 21.89 19.82
C LEU A 436 -12.96 20.38 19.45
N ASP A 437 -13.06 20.12 18.15
CA ASP A 437 -12.41 19.07 17.34
C ASP A 437 -12.56 17.57 17.64
N GLN A 438 -13.27 17.12 18.68
CA GLN A 438 -13.30 15.69 19.01
C GLN A 438 -14.35 14.80 18.31
N ASP A 439 -15.10 15.29 17.30
CA ASP A 439 -16.27 14.52 16.87
C ASP A 439 -16.67 14.66 15.38
N SER A 440 -15.70 14.54 14.46
CA SER A 440 -15.89 14.59 13.00
C SER A 440 -15.38 13.34 12.23
N SER A 441 -15.31 12.19 12.89
CA SER A 441 -14.78 10.96 12.31
C SER A 441 -15.79 10.28 11.38
N HIS A 442 -15.49 10.24 10.08
CA HIS A 442 -16.32 9.55 9.07
C HIS A 442 -15.44 8.83 8.03
N PRO A 443 -15.74 7.59 7.59
CA PRO A 443 -14.91 6.83 6.66
C PRO A 443 -14.57 7.59 5.36
N GLU A 444 -15.54 8.32 4.81
CA GLU A 444 -15.35 9.12 3.59
C GLU A 444 -14.42 10.34 3.78
N ILE A 445 -14.36 10.91 4.99
CA ILE A 445 -13.40 11.96 5.32
C ILE A 445 -12.00 11.34 5.41
N ALA A 446 -11.87 10.18 6.06
CA ALA A 446 -10.61 9.43 6.10
C ALA A 446 -10.10 9.05 4.70
N ASN A 447 -10.98 8.58 3.80
CA ASN A 447 -10.64 8.28 2.40
C ASN A 447 -10.04 9.50 1.68
N SER A 448 -10.62 10.68 1.89
CA SER A 448 -10.15 11.92 1.26
C SER A 448 -8.80 12.36 1.83
N LEU A 449 -8.60 12.23 3.15
CA LEU A 449 -7.32 12.48 3.81
C LEU A 449 -6.22 11.53 3.30
N CYS A 450 -6.53 10.24 3.13
CA CYS A 450 -5.60 9.26 2.57
C CYS A 450 -5.22 9.61 1.11
N ASN A 451 -6.16 10.08 0.29
CA ASN A 451 -5.86 10.51 -1.08
C ASN A 451 -4.97 11.76 -1.12
N LEU A 452 -5.20 12.74 -0.25
CA LEU A 452 -4.31 13.90 -0.09
C LEU A 452 -2.91 13.48 0.34
N GLY A 453 -2.80 12.57 1.34
CA GLY A 453 -1.51 12.03 1.76
C GLY A 453 -0.76 11.34 0.62
N ASN A 454 -1.48 10.59 -0.22
CA ASN A 454 -0.92 9.95 -1.42
C ASN A 454 -0.45 10.95 -2.49
N VAL A 455 -1.09 12.11 -2.64
CA VAL A 455 -0.64 13.17 -3.57
C VAL A 455 0.60 13.88 -3.02
N HIS A 456 0.61 14.26 -1.74
CA HIS A 456 1.80 14.84 -1.09
C HIS A 456 3.01 13.89 -1.18
N ALA A 457 2.79 12.58 -1.02
CA ALA A 457 3.83 11.56 -1.20
C ALA A 457 4.35 11.45 -2.63
N LYS A 458 3.59 11.89 -3.64
CA LYS A 458 4.07 12.00 -5.03
C LYS A 458 4.80 13.31 -5.30
N MET A 459 4.43 14.39 -4.60
CA MET A 459 5.10 15.69 -4.69
C MET A 459 6.47 15.71 -3.99
N GLY A 460 6.75 14.71 -3.14
CA GLY A 460 7.97 14.64 -2.32
C GLY A 460 7.83 15.29 -0.94
N ASP A 461 6.66 15.85 -0.63
CA ASP A 461 6.33 16.39 0.69
C ASP A 461 5.89 15.24 1.61
N TYR A 462 6.87 14.45 2.04
CA TYR A 462 6.61 13.22 2.79
C TYR A 462 6.11 13.49 4.22
N GLU A 463 6.47 14.63 4.83
CA GLU A 463 5.98 15.01 6.16
C GLU A 463 4.48 15.27 6.14
N LYS A 464 3.98 16.10 5.22
CA LYS A 464 2.53 16.28 5.04
C LYS A 464 1.84 14.99 4.63
N ALA A 465 2.50 14.16 3.81
CA ALA A 465 1.96 12.87 3.44
C ALA A 465 1.74 11.95 4.65
N LEU A 466 2.69 11.90 5.58
CA LEU A 466 2.55 11.14 6.82
C LEU A 466 1.47 11.75 7.71
N ASP A 467 1.43 13.07 7.87
CA ASP A 467 0.40 13.74 8.67
C ASP A 467 -1.02 13.40 8.20
N TYR A 468 -1.30 13.56 6.90
CA TYR A 468 -2.62 13.23 6.34
C TYR A 468 -2.97 11.74 6.44
N ASN A 469 -2.02 10.84 6.17
CA ASN A 469 -2.25 9.39 6.29
C ASN A 469 -2.39 8.94 7.75
N LYS A 470 -1.65 9.53 8.70
CA LYS A 470 -1.80 9.29 10.14
C LYS A 470 -3.13 9.82 10.66
N LYS A 471 -3.59 10.99 10.19
CA LYS A 471 -4.94 11.52 10.49
C LYS A 471 -6.03 10.58 9.96
N SER A 472 -5.89 10.09 8.74
CA SER A 472 -6.79 9.06 8.17
C SER A 472 -6.78 7.78 9.02
N LEU A 473 -5.60 7.30 9.40
CA LEU A 473 -5.46 6.11 10.24
C LEU A 473 -6.09 6.32 11.61
N ALA A 474 -5.78 7.41 12.31
CA ALA A 474 -6.33 7.73 13.61
C ALA A 474 -7.87 7.81 13.55
N MET A 475 -8.41 8.43 12.51
CA MET A 475 -9.86 8.51 12.29
C MET A 475 -10.46 7.12 12.06
N ARG A 476 -9.86 6.29 11.21
CA ARG A 476 -10.31 4.90 10.97
C ARG A 476 -10.19 4.05 12.24
N VAL A 477 -9.07 4.13 12.94
CA VAL A 477 -8.85 3.44 14.21
C VAL A 477 -9.88 3.89 15.24
N GLN A 478 -10.22 5.18 15.34
CA GLN A 478 -11.29 5.66 16.23
C GLN A 478 -12.68 5.13 15.82
N ILE A 479 -12.95 5.02 14.51
CA ILE A 479 -14.21 4.44 14.00
C ILE A 479 -14.27 2.92 14.31
N TYR A 480 -13.12 2.23 14.30
CA TYR A 480 -13.01 0.77 14.38
C TYR A 480 -12.38 0.23 15.70
N GLN A 481 -12.12 1.08 16.71
CA GLN A 481 -11.52 0.71 18.02
C GLN A 481 -12.57 0.17 18.99
N ASP A 482 -12.15 -0.81 19.80
CA ASP A 482 -12.99 -1.51 20.76
C ASP A 482 -13.30 -0.63 21.99
N SER A 483 -14.58 -0.33 22.24
CA SER A 483 -15.02 0.52 23.39
C SER A 483 -14.99 -0.16 24.76
N SER A 484 -14.41 -1.35 24.87
CA SER A 484 -14.33 -2.16 26.10
C SER A 484 -13.40 -1.54 27.17
N HIS A 485 -12.27 -0.93 26.79
CA HIS A 485 -11.30 -0.38 27.76
C HIS A 485 -11.54 1.07 28.21
N GLN A 486 -12.46 1.82 27.58
CA GLN A 486 -12.91 3.09 28.17
C GLN A 486 -13.79 2.89 29.41
N LYS A 487 -14.39 1.69 29.59
CA LYS A 487 -15.29 1.41 30.73
C LYS A 487 -14.59 0.84 31.96
N GLU A 488 -13.43 0.19 31.79
CA GLU A 488 -12.64 -0.30 32.94
C GLU A 488 -11.82 0.80 33.61
N THR A 489 -11.51 1.89 32.89
CA THR A 489 -10.75 3.03 33.43
C THR A 489 -11.64 4.11 34.07
N GLU A 490 -12.96 4.04 33.91
CA GLU A 490 -13.91 4.94 34.59
C GLU A 490 -14.40 4.39 35.95
N ASN A 491 -14.05 3.15 36.30
CA ASN A 491 -14.63 2.45 37.46
C ASN A 491 -13.72 2.29 38.68
N ASP A 492 -12.46 2.74 38.63
CA ASP A 492 -11.66 2.95 39.84
C ASP A 492 -11.34 4.42 39.97
N GLY A 493 -11.80 5.01 41.08
CA GLY A 493 -11.56 6.40 41.42
C GLY A 493 -10.07 6.65 41.57
N SER A 494 -9.44 7.21 40.55
CA SER A 494 -8.32 8.13 40.72
C SER A 494 -8.08 8.90 39.42
N GLU A 495 -8.19 10.23 39.50
CA GLU A 495 -7.53 11.13 38.55
C GLU A 495 -6.03 10.81 38.42
N GLU A 496 -5.44 10.08 39.38
CA GLU A 496 -4.10 9.51 39.30
C GLU A 496 -3.96 8.31 38.37
N ALA A 497 -4.96 7.45 38.10
CA ALA A 497 -4.84 6.34 37.13
C ALA A 497 -5.01 6.81 35.66
N VAL A 498 -5.79 7.87 35.43
CA VAL A 498 -5.83 8.57 34.13
C VAL A 498 -4.54 9.36 33.90
N LYS A 499 -3.92 9.87 34.97
CA LYS A 499 -2.57 10.45 34.94
C LYS A 499 -1.49 9.38 34.77
N LEU A 500 -1.61 8.21 35.42
CA LEU A 500 -0.70 7.08 35.33
C LEU A 500 -0.78 6.40 33.96
N SER A 501 -1.95 6.30 33.33
CA SER A 501 -2.09 5.75 31.97
C SER A 501 -1.62 6.74 30.88
N ARG A 502 -1.72 8.05 31.13
CA ARG A 502 -1.09 9.08 30.29
C ARG A 502 0.43 9.19 30.52
N GLU A 503 0.92 8.91 31.74
CA GLU A 503 2.34 8.93 32.10
C GLU A 503 3.06 7.59 31.81
N LEU A 504 2.36 6.45 31.83
CA LEU A 504 2.84 5.15 31.31
C LEU A 504 2.97 5.14 29.78
N PHE A 505 2.28 6.06 29.10
CA PHE A 505 2.51 6.34 27.68
C PHE A 505 3.75 7.24 27.43
N ILE A 506 4.38 7.76 28.51
CA ILE A 506 5.56 8.63 28.47
C ILE A 506 6.81 7.97 29.10
N SER A 507 6.66 6.89 29.87
CA SER A 507 7.82 6.27 30.54
C SER A 507 7.66 4.76 30.68
N THR A 508 8.41 4.01 29.87
CA THR A 508 9.10 2.75 30.26
C THR A 508 10.07 2.33 29.15
N ASP A 509 11.07 3.19 28.95
CA ASP A 509 12.36 2.89 28.32
C ASP A 509 13.27 2.08 29.28
N SER A 510 12.75 1.07 30.00
CA SER A 510 13.55 0.39 31.05
C SER A 510 13.31 -1.10 31.32
N MET A 511 12.40 -1.82 30.64
CA MET A 511 12.20 -3.27 30.93
C MET A 511 12.40 -4.25 29.77
N HIS A 512 12.84 -3.81 28.59
CA HIS A 512 13.31 -4.71 27.51
C HIS A 512 14.79 -4.56 27.14
N ARG A 513 15.56 -3.84 27.98
CA ARG A 513 17.03 -3.87 27.95
C ARG A 513 17.65 -5.11 28.63
N ARG A 514 16.90 -6.15 29.00
CA ARG A 514 17.50 -7.31 29.70
C ARG A 514 17.46 -8.66 28.98
N GLU A 515 16.81 -8.77 27.82
CA GLU A 515 16.79 -10.05 27.09
C GLU A 515 17.38 -9.99 25.68
N SER A 516 17.57 -8.79 25.11
CA SER A 516 18.29 -8.58 23.84
C SER A 516 19.71 -8.00 24.01
N GLN A 517 20.13 -7.73 25.25
CA GLN A 517 21.43 -7.11 25.58
C GLN A 517 22.54 -8.10 25.96
N ALA A 518 22.34 -9.40 25.78
CA ALA A 518 23.36 -10.42 26.06
C ALA A 518 24.39 -10.61 24.92
N SER A 519 24.26 -9.92 23.78
CA SER A 519 25.18 -10.11 22.64
C SER A 519 25.82 -8.82 22.10
N CYS A 520 25.50 -7.64 22.65
CA CYS A 520 25.91 -6.35 22.08
C CYS A 520 26.35 -5.29 23.11
N GLN A 521 27.01 -5.69 24.20
CA GLN A 521 27.74 -4.77 25.07
C GLN A 521 29.23 -5.10 25.09
N SER A 522 29.99 -4.40 24.25
CA SER A 522 31.39 -4.12 24.60
C SER A 522 31.91 -2.73 24.22
N ASN A 523 31.22 -1.90 23.41
CA ASN A 523 31.81 -0.61 23.00
C ASN A 523 30.77 0.51 22.78
N MET A 524 30.10 0.96 23.85
CA MET A 524 29.46 2.29 23.87
C MET A 524 29.61 2.93 25.26
N SER A 525 30.69 3.68 25.45
CA SER A 525 30.78 4.74 26.43
C SER A 525 31.41 5.96 25.77
N LEU A 526 30.81 7.13 25.97
CA LEU A 526 31.13 8.46 25.42
C LEU A 526 30.35 8.80 24.15
N VAL A 527 29.25 9.54 24.29
CA VAL A 527 29.18 10.99 23.99
C VAL A 527 27.80 11.47 24.46
N ASN A 528 27.83 12.46 25.34
CA ASN A 528 26.67 13.17 25.86
C ASN A 528 26.56 14.51 25.11
N GLU A 529 25.32 14.99 24.99
CA GLU A 529 24.90 16.39 24.81
C GLU A 529 24.79 17.06 23.42
N LYS A 530 23.53 17.52 23.22
CA LYS A 530 23.06 18.85 22.75
C LYS A 530 22.90 19.13 21.24
N SER A 531 21.63 19.25 20.84
CA SER A 531 21.16 20.16 19.79
C SER A 531 19.84 20.84 20.20
N PRO A 532 19.53 22.03 19.66
CA PRO A 532 18.77 23.06 20.36
C PRO A 532 17.25 22.96 20.15
N ARG A 533 16.53 23.33 21.21
CA ARG A 533 15.08 23.55 21.24
C ARG A 533 14.69 24.71 20.31
N GLY A 534 13.80 24.44 19.37
CA GLY A 534 12.95 25.42 18.69
C GLY A 534 11.50 24.98 18.84
N GLU A 535 10.65 25.89 19.30
CA GLU A 535 9.27 25.68 19.74
C GLU A 535 8.40 25.03 18.66
N LEU A 536 7.83 23.85 18.96
CA LEU A 536 6.79 23.20 18.16
C LEU A 536 5.69 22.69 19.10
N THR A 537 4.46 23.01 18.71
CA THR A 537 3.21 22.94 19.47
C THR A 537 2.80 21.51 19.88
N SER A 538 2.20 21.41 21.06
CA SER A 538 1.82 20.22 21.85
C SER A 538 0.86 19.20 21.21
N SER A 539 0.51 19.32 19.91
CA SER A 539 -0.25 18.31 19.15
C SER A 539 0.62 17.37 18.31
N SER A 540 1.91 17.67 18.16
CA SER A 540 2.90 16.87 17.42
C SER A 540 3.28 15.57 18.15
N ASP A 541 3.36 15.62 19.47
CA ASP A 541 3.94 14.53 20.27
C ASP A 541 3.00 13.32 20.43
N THR A 542 1.68 13.52 20.31
CA THR A 542 0.69 12.43 20.30
C THR A 542 0.63 11.69 18.95
N ILE A 543 1.03 12.35 17.86
CA ILE A 543 0.97 11.81 16.48
C ILE A 543 2.27 11.05 16.13
N ASN A 544 3.38 11.38 16.80
CA ASN A 544 4.66 10.69 16.66
C ASN A 544 4.79 9.42 17.51
N SER A 545 3.87 9.16 18.44
CA SER A 545 3.92 8.04 19.38
C SER A 545 3.08 6.81 19.01
N ILE A 546 2.36 6.82 17.87
CA ILE A 546 1.57 5.66 17.42
C ILE A 546 2.52 4.58 16.86
N ASN A 547 3.11 3.78 17.75
CA ASN A 547 3.79 2.53 17.42
C ASN A 547 2.74 1.41 17.39
N PHE A 548 2.19 1.14 16.22
CA PHE A 548 1.29 0.00 16.02
C PHE A 548 2.14 -1.28 16.00
N ARG A 549 2.09 -2.11 17.05
CA ARG A 549 2.85 -3.38 17.11
C ARG A 549 2.05 -4.51 16.48
N ASN A 550 2.73 -5.52 15.91
CA ASN A 550 2.09 -6.79 15.50
C ASN A 550 1.31 -7.44 16.66
N GLU A 551 1.71 -7.17 17.90
CA GLU A 551 0.99 -7.58 19.11
C GLU A 551 -0.37 -6.91 19.26
N ASP A 552 -0.59 -5.66 18.83
CA ASP A 552 -1.90 -4.99 18.94
C ASP A 552 -2.96 -5.64 18.04
N VAL A 553 -2.56 -6.23 16.90
CA VAL A 553 -3.41 -7.06 16.03
C VAL A 553 -3.70 -8.42 16.69
N LYS A 554 -2.68 -9.05 17.27
CA LYS A 554 -2.81 -10.36 17.93
C LYS A 554 -3.59 -10.30 19.25
N THR A 555 -3.52 -9.18 19.97
CA THR A 555 -4.17 -8.96 21.29
C THR A 555 -5.61 -8.47 21.19
N LYS A 556 -6.24 -8.49 19.99
CA LYS A 556 -7.62 -8.05 19.73
C LYS A 556 -7.90 -6.56 20.04
N ARG A 557 -6.89 -5.70 20.21
CA ARG A 557 -7.07 -4.27 20.56
C ARG A 557 -7.68 -3.42 19.43
N VAL A 558 -7.53 -3.85 18.17
CA VAL A 558 -8.11 -3.21 16.99
C VAL A 558 -8.77 -4.28 16.12
N THR A 559 -10.02 -4.07 15.76
CA THR A 559 -10.73 -4.99 14.86
C THR A 559 -10.11 -4.93 13.44
N PRO A 560 -9.72 -6.07 12.84
CA PRO A 560 -9.20 -6.08 11.48
C PRO A 560 -10.24 -5.53 10.49
N HIS A 561 -9.92 -4.41 9.84
CA HIS A 561 -10.82 -3.76 8.88
C HIS A 561 -10.07 -3.33 7.61
N PRO A 562 -10.64 -3.53 6.39
CA PRO A 562 -9.97 -3.21 5.11
C PRO A 562 -9.45 -1.77 5.05
N ASP A 563 -10.22 -0.81 5.56
CA ASP A 563 -9.82 0.59 5.60
C ASP A 563 -8.60 0.82 6.51
N VAL A 564 -8.54 0.20 7.69
CA VAL A 564 -7.37 0.34 8.58
C VAL A 564 -6.14 -0.21 7.87
N ALA A 565 -6.26 -1.41 7.28
CA ALA A 565 -5.19 -2.03 6.51
C ALA A 565 -4.73 -1.18 5.32
N SER A 566 -5.65 -0.49 4.62
CA SER A 566 -5.34 0.42 3.50
C SER A 566 -4.61 1.70 3.94
N SER A 567 -4.96 2.25 5.11
CA SER A 567 -4.21 3.39 5.69
C SER A 567 -2.81 2.98 6.11
N LEU A 568 -2.65 1.84 6.78
CA LEU A 568 -1.34 1.29 7.15
C LEU A 568 -0.48 1.03 5.91
N TYR A 569 -1.05 0.43 4.86
CA TYR A 569 -0.37 0.23 3.58
C TYR A 569 0.10 1.55 2.96
N SER A 570 -0.72 2.61 3.03
CA SER A 570 -0.37 3.92 2.51
C SER A 570 0.76 4.58 3.31
N ILE A 571 0.76 4.45 4.64
CA ILE A 571 1.85 4.91 5.52
C ILE A 571 3.15 4.16 5.20
N GLY A 572 3.09 2.83 5.10
CA GLY A 572 4.24 1.99 4.73
C GLY A 572 4.86 2.44 3.40
N LYS A 573 4.03 2.74 2.41
CA LYS A 573 4.47 3.26 1.11
C LYS A 573 5.15 4.64 1.22
N VAL A 574 4.69 5.53 2.10
CA VAL A 574 5.35 6.83 2.32
C VAL A 574 6.72 6.62 2.97
N TYR A 575 6.81 5.77 4.00
CA TYR A 575 8.10 5.43 4.62
C TYR A 575 9.07 4.75 3.64
N GLY A 576 8.56 3.87 2.76
CA GLY A 576 9.37 3.25 1.71
C GLY A 576 9.96 4.31 0.75
N LYS A 577 9.16 5.30 0.35
CA LYS A 577 9.65 6.42 -0.46
C LYS A 577 10.66 7.32 0.25
N MET A 578 10.55 7.46 1.57
CA MET A 578 11.56 8.12 2.41
C MET A 578 12.83 7.26 2.60
N ARG A 579 12.87 6.04 2.04
CA ARG A 579 13.92 5.02 2.27
C ARG A 579 14.06 4.57 3.73
N TRP A 580 12.98 4.71 4.50
CA TRP A 580 12.89 4.20 5.87
C TRP A 580 12.36 2.77 5.85
N HIS A 581 13.14 1.86 5.25
CA HIS A 581 12.70 0.50 4.91
C HIS A 581 12.21 -0.29 6.13
N THR A 582 12.86 -0.17 7.30
CA THR A 582 12.44 -0.86 8.54
C THR A 582 11.05 -0.45 9.01
N LYS A 583 10.76 0.86 9.04
CA LYS A 583 9.42 1.36 9.40
C LYS A 583 8.41 1.00 8.31
N ALA A 584 8.79 1.11 7.04
CA ALA A 584 7.93 0.72 5.93
C ALA A 584 7.51 -0.76 6.05
N MET A 585 8.46 -1.64 6.37
CA MET A 585 8.23 -3.07 6.55
C MET A 585 7.22 -3.35 7.66
N GLN A 586 7.40 -2.74 8.84
CA GLN A 586 6.47 -2.87 9.97
C GLN A 586 5.02 -2.54 9.58
N PHE A 587 4.80 -1.40 8.90
CA PHE A 587 3.46 -1.00 8.48
C PHE A 587 2.87 -1.92 7.39
N HIS A 588 3.71 -2.44 6.49
CA HIS A 588 3.26 -3.37 5.45
C HIS A 588 2.95 -4.76 5.99
N GLU A 589 3.71 -5.27 6.96
CA GLU A 589 3.45 -6.53 7.65
C GLU A 589 2.14 -6.48 8.44
N VAL A 590 1.95 -5.45 9.26
CA VAL A 590 0.69 -5.26 10.01
C VAL A 590 -0.51 -5.17 9.04
N SER A 591 -0.36 -4.45 7.92
CA SER A 591 -1.39 -4.36 6.89
C SER A 591 -1.68 -5.73 6.24
N LEU A 592 -0.65 -6.52 5.96
CA LEU A 592 -0.78 -7.85 5.38
C LEU A 592 -1.49 -8.81 6.35
N ASP A 593 -1.10 -8.82 7.62
CA ASP A 593 -1.70 -9.68 8.65
C ASP A 593 -3.17 -9.33 8.86
N MET A 594 -3.52 -8.04 8.89
CA MET A 594 -4.92 -7.61 8.92
C MET A 594 -5.69 -8.11 7.70
N LYS A 595 -5.14 -7.96 6.49
CA LYS A 595 -5.81 -8.44 5.25
C LYS A 595 -5.99 -9.95 5.24
N ARG A 596 -5.00 -10.72 5.70
CA ARG A 596 -5.11 -12.17 5.86
C ARG A 596 -6.21 -12.55 6.85
N SER A 597 -6.29 -11.85 7.98
CA SER A 597 -7.36 -12.07 8.96
C SER A 597 -8.75 -11.73 8.44
N ILE A 598 -8.88 -10.72 7.57
CA ILE A 598 -10.17 -10.31 7.00
C ILE A 598 -10.68 -11.33 5.97
N HIS A 599 -9.76 -11.88 5.16
CA HIS A 599 -10.12 -12.72 4.04
C HIS A 599 -10.05 -14.23 4.35
N GLU A 600 -9.75 -14.64 5.59
CA GLU A 600 -9.69 -16.05 6.01
C GLU A 600 -8.85 -16.96 5.07
N ASN A 601 -7.81 -16.38 4.43
CA ASN A 601 -6.96 -16.99 3.39
C ASN A 601 -7.58 -17.18 1.99
N ASP A 602 -8.73 -16.57 1.68
CA ASP A 602 -9.24 -16.49 0.31
C ASP A 602 -8.28 -15.72 -0.62
N LEU A 603 -8.24 -16.12 -1.90
CA LEU A 603 -7.43 -15.48 -2.93
C LEU A 603 -7.87 -14.04 -3.16
N ASN A 604 -7.05 -13.08 -2.71
CA ASN A 604 -7.39 -11.67 -2.76
C ASN A 604 -6.25 -10.80 -3.36
N THR A 605 -6.63 -9.86 -4.23
CA THR A 605 -5.71 -8.93 -4.91
C THR A 605 -4.98 -7.98 -3.95
N ASP A 606 -5.59 -7.63 -2.82
CA ASP A 606 -4.99 -6.75 -1.81
C ASP A 606 -3.90 -7.44 -0.99
N ILE A 607 -4.04 -8.75 -0.76
CA ILE A 607 -2.99 -9.60 -0.16
C ILE A 607 -1.83 -9.69 -1.14
N ALA A 608 -2.09 -10.01 -2.41
CA ALA A 608 -1.05 -10.07 -3.44
C ALA A 608 -0.32 -8.73 -3.60
N SER A 609 -1.02 -7.60 -3.48
CA SER A 609 -0.43 -6.26 -3.56
C SER A 609 0.39 -5.87 -2.34
N SER A 610 0.03 -6.36 -1.14
CA SER A 610 0.85 -6.21 0.06
C SER A 610 2.13 -7.04 -0.04
N LEU A 611 2.04 -8.32 -0.42
CA LEU A 611 3.20 -9.21 -0.64
C LEU A 611 4.15 -8.64 -1.70
N TYR A 612 3.61 -8.12 -2.80
CA TYR A 612 4.41 -7.46 -3.83
C TYR A 612 5.22 -6.28 -3.28
N ARG A 613 4.64 -5.45 -2.40
CA ARG A 613 5.36 -4.32 -1.80
C ARG A 613 6.40 -4.73 -0.77
N ILE A 614 6.12 -5.78 0.00
CA ILE A 614 7.10 -6.35 0.92
C ILE A 614 8.29 -6.89 0.12
N GLY A 615 8.04 -7.56 -1.01
CA GLY A 615 9.08 -7.97 -1.96
C GLY A 615 9.90 -6.79 -2.50
N ASP A 616 9.24 -5.71 -2.93
CA ASP A 616 9.93 -4.48 -3.40
C ASP A 616 10.84 -3.91 -2.29
N LEU A 617 10.40 -3.91 -1.02
CA LEU A 617 11.19 -3.42 0.10
C LEU A 617 12.38 -4.32 0.43
N TYR A 618 12.23 -5.64 0.36
CA TYR A 618 13.34 -6.57 0.50
C TYR A 618 14.38 -6.41 -0.62
N CYS A 619 13.95 -6.15 -1.86
CA CYS A 619 14.85 -5.80 -2.95
C CYS A 619 15.67 -4.55 -2.63
N GLU A 620 15.03 -3.51 -2.07
CA GLU A 620 15.70 -2.26 -1.69
C GLU A 620 16.67 -2.43 -0.52
N ILE A 621 16.35 -3.30 0.44
CA ILE A 621 17.25 -3.66 1.54
C ILE A 621 18.44 -4.50 1.04
N GLY A 622 18.25 -5.26 -0.04
CA GLY A 622 19.25 -6.15 -0.63
C GLY A 622 19.10 -7.62 -0.23
N ASP A 623 18.02 -7.99 0.45
CA ASP A 623 17.68 -9.39 0.75
C ASP A 623 16.89 -10.00 -0.42
N GLN A 624 17.64 -10.46 -1.43
CA GLN A 624 17.06 -10.97 -2.66
C GLN A 624 16.24 -12.26 -2.46
N LYS A 625 16.60 -13.10 -1.49
CA LYS A 625 15.89 -14.37 -1.22
C LYS A 625 14.49 -14.11 -0.69
N SER A 626 14.38 -13.27 0.35
CA SER A 626 13.08 -12.88 0.91
C SER A 626 12.25 -12.11 -0.13
N ALA A 627 12.89 -11.27 -0.94
CA ALA A 627 12.21 -10.56 -2.03
C ALA A 627 11.59 -11.52 -3.06
N LEU A 628 12.36 -12.53 -3.50
CA LEU A 628 11.92 -13.53 -4.46
C LEU A 628 10.72 -14.32 -3.92
N GLU A 629 10.78 -14.78 -2.67
CA GLU A 629 9.70 -15.52 -2.04
C GLU A 629 8.38 -14.73 -2.04
N HIS A 630 8.41 -13.48 -1.58
CA HIS A 630 7.21 -12.63 -1.51
C HIS A 630 6.66 -12.27 -2.90
N HIS A 631 7.54 -12.02 -3.88
CA HIS A 631 7.12 -11.78 -5.25
C HIS A 631 6.52 -13.03 -5.91
N GLN A 632 7.06 -14.22 -5.65
CA GLN A 632 6.53 -15.49 -6.13
C GLN A 632 5.17 -15.80 -5.50
N GLN A 633 5.00 -15.59 -4.19
CA GLN A 633 3.69 -15.71 -3.53
C GLN A 633 2.66 -14.75 -4.14
N SER A 634 3.05 -13.49 -4.38
CA SER A 634 2.20 -12.51 -5.06
C SER A 634 1.83 -12.95 -6.48
N LEU A 635 2.80 -13.47 -7.25
CA LEU A 635 2.57 -13.97 -8.60
C LEU A 635 1.62 -15.18 -8.60
N ALA A 636 1.79 -16.12 -7.66
CA ALA A 636 0.95 -17.31 -7.54
C ALA A 636 -0.52 -16.93 -7.30
N ILE A 637 -0.77 -16.03 -6.33
CA ILE A 637 -2.13 -15.53 -6.07
C ILE A 637 -2.70 -14.83 -7.31
N ARG A 638 -1.92 -13.94 -7.96
CA ARG A 638 -2.37 -13.23 -9.16
C ARG A 638 -2.67 -14.18 -10.33
N LYS A 639 -1.82 -15.18 -10.58
CA LYS A 639 -2.06 -16.21 -11.62
C LYS A 639 -3.30 -17.03 -11.32
N GLN A 640 -3.60 -17.35 -10.06
CA GLN A 640 -4.83 -18.08 -9.72
C GLN A 640 -6.10 -17.22 -9.91
N ILE A 641 -6.03 -15.93 -9.58
CA ILE A 641 -7.15 -14.99 -9.77
C ILE A 641 -7.41 -14.73 -11.27
N TYR A 642 -6.37 -14.37 -12.02
CA TYR A 642 -6.51 -13.93 -13.41
C TYR A 642 -6.43 -15.09 -14.43
N LYS A 643 -5.90 -16.26 -14.04
CA LYS A 643 -5.69 -17.43 -14.89
C LYS A 643 -4.96 -17.07 -16.18
N ASP A 644 -5.54 -17.39 -17.33
CA ASP A 644 -4.97 -17.16 -18.66
C ASP A 644 -5.17 -15.73 -19.19
N HIS A 645 -5.89 -14.86 -18.45
CA HIS A 645 -6.15 -13.49 -18.88
C HIS A 645 -4.89 -12.64 -18.73
N PRO A 646 -4.40 -11.99 -19.80
CA PRO A 646 -3.25 -11.09 -19.71
C PRO A 646 -3.58 -9.90 -18.78
N HIS A 647 -2.89 -9.82 -17.64
CA HIS A 647 -3.15 -8.78 -16.65
C HIS A 647 -1.88 -8.04 -16.23
N LEU A 648 -1.98 -6.72 -16.08
CA LEU A 648 -0.83 -5.84 -15.81
C LEU A 648 -0.13 -6.18 -14.48
N ASP A 649 -0.88 -6.62 -13.47
CA ASP A 649 -0.30 -7.01 -12.18
C ASP A 649 0.50 -8.31 -12.24
N VAL A 650 0.11 -9.26 -13.09
CA VAL A 650 0.90 -10.47 -13.36
C VAL A 650 2.21 -10.07 -14.04
N ALA A 651 2.12 -9.19 -15.05
CA ALA A 651 3.30 -8.65 -15.73
C ALA A 651 4.22 -7.87 -14.78
N ARG A 652 3.68 -7.13 -13.80
CA ARG A 652 4.48 -6.45 -12.76
C ARG A 652 5.20 -7.42 -11.83
N SER A 653 4.53 -8.48 -11.38
CA SER A 653 5.18 -9.52 -10.58
C SER A 653 6.30 -10.21 -11.35
N LEU A 654 6.06 -10.61 -12.60
CA LEU A 654 7.08 -11.20 -13.47
C LEU A 654 8.27 -10.25 -13.69
N TYR A 655 8.01 -8.96 -13.88
CA TYR A 655 9.04 -7.95 -14.01
C TYR A 655 9.92 -7.84 -12.75
N SER A 656 9.32 -7.78 -11.56
CA SER A 656 10.07 -7.70 -10.30
C SER A 656 10.84 -9.00 -10.02
N ILE A 657 10.28 -10.17 -10.32
CA ILE A 657 10.98 -11.45 -10.17
C ILE A 657 12.20 -11.51 -11.10
N GLY A 658 12.04 -11.13 -12.38
CA GLY A 658 13.16 -11.06 -13.31
C GLY A 658 14.25 -10.08 -12.85
N TYR A 659 13.84 -8.96 -12.24
CA TYR A 659 14.79 -8.02 -11.63
C TYR A 659 15.56 -8.66 -10.47
N VAL A 660 14.88 -9.38 -9.57
CA VAL A 660 15.54 -10.06 -8.43
C VAL A 660 16.52 -11.13 -8.92
N TYR A 661 16.13 -11.96 -9.88
CA TYR A 661 17.07 -12.93 -10.48
C TYR A 661 18.26 -12.26 -11.16
N CYS A 662 18.06 -11.09 -11.80
CA CYS A 662 19.13 -10.30 -12.36
C CYS A 662 20.13 -9.81 -11.29
N GLU A 663 19.66 -9.45 -10.09
CA GLU A 663 20.50 -9.06 -8.96
C GLU A 663 21.17 -10.26 -8.27
N MET A 664 20.60 -11.47 -8.40
CA MET A 664 21.19 -12.75 -7.96
C MET A 664 22.12 -13.37 -9.02
N GLU A 665 22.37 -12.67 -10.13
CA GLU A 665 23.19 -13.13 -11.26
C GLU A 665 22.70 -14.43 -11.94
N ASP A 666 21.47 -14.88 -11.65
CA ASP A 666 20.80 -15.93 -12.43
C ASP A 666 20.20 -15.32 -13.70
N LEU A 667 21.06 -15.11 -14.68
CA LEU A 667 20.69 -14.46 -15.94
C LEU A 667 19.70 -15.29 -16.76
N SER A 668 19.63 -16.61 -16.54
CA SER A 668 18.75 -17.51 -17.27
C SER A 668 17.29 -17.31 -16.87
N GLU A 669 17.01 -17.40 -15.57
CA GLU A 669 15.69 -17.16 -14.98
C GLU A 669 15.27 -15.70 -15.15
N ALA A 670 16.22 -14.75 -15.02
CA ALA A 670 15.95 -13.33 -15.26
C ALA A 670 15.45 -13.09 -16.69
N LEU A 671 16.12 -13.68 -17.68
CA LEU A 671 15.75 -13.54 -19.09
C LEU A 671 14.38 -14.17 -19.37
N GLU A 672 14.10 -15.34 -18.81
CA GLU A 672 12.81 -16.00 -18.96
C GLU A 672 11.67 -15.12 -18.43
N HIS A 673 11.76 -14.68 -17.18
CA HIS A 673 10.72 -13.89 -16.53
C HIS A 673 10.52 -12.52 -17.22
N HIS A 674 11.59 -11.86 -17.65
CA HIS A 674 11.49 -10.63 -18.43
C HIS A 674 10.88 -10.85 -19.82
N THR A 675 11.15 -12.00 -20.45
CA THR A 675 10.55 -12.36 -21.75
C THR A 675 9.05 -12.65 -21.60
N GLN A 676 8.64 -13.42 -20.58
CA GLN A 676 7.24 -13.65 -20.26
C GLN A 676 6.51 -12.33 -19.97
N CYS A 677 7.14 -11.42 -19.20
CA CYS A 677 6.63 -10.08 -18.94
C CYS A 677 6.43 -9.27 -20.24
N LEU A 678 7.41 -9.29 -21.14
CA LEU A 678 7.34 -8.61 -22.44
C LEU A 678 6.19 -9.13 -23.29
N LEU A 679 6.06 -10.46 -23.43
CA LEU A 679 4.99 -11.09 -24.20
C LEU A 679 3.61 -10.72 -23.64
N MET A 680 3.47 -10.72 -22.32
CA MET A 680 2.22 -10.35 -21.66
C MET A 680 1.87 -8.87 -21.88
N ARG A 681 2.83 -7.95 -21.75
CA ARG A 681 2.62 -6.52 -22.02
C ARG A 681 2.29 -6.24 -23.48
N LYS A 682 2.92 -6.94 -24.42
CA LYS A 682 2.57 -6.88 -25.85
C LYS A 682 1.13 -7.29 -26.12
N LYS A 683 0.66 -8.40 -25.51
CA LYS A 683 -0.75 -8.82 -25.59
C LYS A 683 -1.70 -7.77 -25.01
N ILE A 684 -1.40 -7.23 -23.82
CA ILE A 684 -2.23 -6.22 -23.15
C ILE A 684 -2.36 -4.95 -23.99
N HIS A 685 -1.26 -4.48 -24.58
CA HIS A 685 -1.24 -3.25 -25.38
C HIS A 685 -1.52 -3.48 -26.87
N SER A 686 -1.83 -4.71 -27.28
CA SER A 686 -2.07 -5.10 -28.68
C SER A 686 -0.96 -4.58 -29.63
N ASP A 687 0.30 -4.78 -29.20
CA ASP A 687 1.51 -4.33 -29.88
C ASP A 687 1.65 -2.82 -30.14
N LYS A 688 0.77 -1.98 -29.57
CA LYS A 688 0.93 -0.53 -29.62
C LYS A 688 2.17 -0.10 -28.80
N PRO A 689 2.91 0.94 -29.24
CA PRO A 689 4.04 1.47 -28.49
C PRO A 689 3.59 1.92 -27.09
N HIS A 690 4.18 1.34 -26.05
CA HIS A 690 3.81 1.65 -24.66
C HIS A 690 5.05 1.61 -23.75
N HIS A 691 5.06 2.49 -22.73
CA HIS A 691 6.19 2.63 -21.81
C HIS A 691 6.56 1.32 -21.11
N ASP A 692 5.57 0.55 -20.66
CA ASP A 692 5.79 -0.72 -19.97
C ASP A 692 6.49 -1.75 -20.88
N THR A 693 6.12 -1.81 -22.15
CA THR A 693 6.78 -2.68 -23.15
C THR A 693 8.23 -2.24 -23.37
N SER A 694 8.48 -0.93 -23.48
CA SER A 694 9.84 -0.38 -23.64
C SER A 694 10.73 -0.68 -22.43
N ASN A 695 10.17 -0.67 -21.22
CA ASN A 695 10.90 -0.99 -19.99
C ASN A 695 11.22 -2.48 -19.88
N SER A 696 10.36 -3.37 -20.37
CA SER A 696 10.70 -4.80 -20.45
C SER A 696 11.85 -5.04 -21.43
N LEU A 697 11.83 -4.39 -22.60
CA LEU A 697 12.95 -4.47 -23.55
C LEU A 697 14.26 -3.95 -22.95
N TYR A 698 14.20 -2.84 -22.19
CA TYR A 698 15.35 -2.29 -21.47
C TYR A 698 15.95 -3.31 -20.49
N GLN A 699 15.12 -4.01 -19.70
CA GLN A 699 15.63 -5.00 -18.74
C GLN A 699 16.24 -6.21 -19.44
N ILE A 700 15.62 -6.71 -20.52
CA ILE A 700 16.18 -7.79 -21.33
C ILE A 700 17.56 -7.39 -21.89
N ALA A 701 17.67 -6.16 -22.40
CA ALA A 701 18.94 -5.63 -22.90
C ALA A 701 20.00 -5.56 -21.78
N ARG A 702 19.59 -5.19 -20.56
CA ARG A 702 20.45 -5.17 -19.38
C ARG A 702 20.93 -6.58 -19.01
N VAL A 703 20.06 -7.59 -19.03
CA VAL A 703 20.44 -8.99 -18.78
C VAL A 703 21.44 -9.47 -19.84
N TYR A 704 21.21 -9.20 -21.13
CA TYR A 704 22.20 -9.54 -22.16
C TYR A 704 23.54 -8.82 -21.95
N SER A 705 23.49 -7.54 -21.55
CA SER A 705 24.68 -6.77 -21.22
C SER A 705 25.45 -7.37 -20.03
N MET A 706 24.76 -7.95 -19.04
CA MET A 706 25.39 -8.66 -17.92
C MET A 706 25.94 -10.02 -18.33
N SER A 707 25.31 -10.71 -19.28
CA SER A 707 25.83 -11.96 -19.87
C SER A 707 26.98 -11.76 -20.86
N GLU A 708 27.47 -10.53 -21.02
CA GLU A 708 28.49 -10.11 -22.00
C GLU A 708 28.14 -10.37 -23.48
N ASP A 709 26.89 -10.72 -23.78
CA ASP A 709 26.35 -10.80 -25.14
C ASP A 709 26.02 -9.39 -25.65
N ASN A 710 27.08 -8.65 -26.00
CA ASN A 710 27.00 -7.25 -26.40
C ASN A 710 26.17 -7.03 -27.66
N ASP A 711 26.13 -7.99 -28.59
CA ASP A 711 25.37 -7.88 -29.84
C ASP A 711 23.86 -7.93 -29.56
N LYS A 712 23.38 -8.93 -28.79
CA LYS A 712 21.96 -8.99 -28.39
C LYS A 712 21.56 -7.84 -27.47
N ALA A 713 22.46 -7.42 -26.58
CA ALA A 713 22.24 -6.25 -25.72
C ALA A 713 22.01 -4.99 -26.55
N LEU A 714 22.83 -4.78 -27.58
CA LEU A 714 22.74 -3.64 -28.48
C LEU A 714 21.42 -3.65 -29.27
N ASP A 715 21.03 -4.80 -29.82
CA ASP A 715 19.77 -4.96 -30.54
C ASP A 715 18.57 -4.61 -29.66
N LYS A 716 18.51 -5.15 -28.45
CA LYS A 716 17.40 -4.89 -27.52
C LYS A 716 17.38 -3.44 -27.02
N HIS A 717 18.54 -2.82 -26.81
CA HIS A 717 18.61 -1.40 -26.48
C HIS A 717 18.14 -0.51 -27.65
N LYS A 718 18.45 -0.87 -28.90
CA LYS A 718 17.95 -0.18 -30.10
C LYS A 718 16.44 -0.35 -30.27
N ASP A 719 15.90 -1.56 -30.07
CA ASP A 719 14.45 -1.82 -30.06
C ASP A 719 13.75 -0.94 -29.01
N CYS A 720 14.29 -0.90 -27.79
CA CYS A 720 13.79 -0.06 -26.70
C CYS A 720 13.80 1.42 -27.08
N MET A 721 14.89 1.91 -27.68
CA MET A 721 15.01 3.29 -28.14
C MET A 721 14.01 3.63 -29.24
N ALA A 722 13.85 2.75 -30.23
CA ALA A 722 12.90 2.94 -31.33
C ALA A 722 11.47 3.05 -30.81
N MET A 723 11.09 2.18 -29.86
CA MET A 723 9.78 2.23 -29.21
C MET A 723 9.59 3.52 -28.41
N ARG A 724 10.59 3.96 -27.62
CA ARG A 724 10.53 5.23 -26.88
C ARG A 724 10.40 6.45 -27.80
N LYS A 725 11.07 6.44 -28.96
CA LYS A 725 10.90 7.48 -30.00
C LYS A 725 9.49 7.50 -30.59
N GLN A 726 8.86 6.34 -30.77
CA GLN A 726 7.47 6.26 -31.24
C GLN A 726 6.47 6.75 -30.18
N ILE A 727 6.69 6.40 -28.90
CA ILE A 727 5.87 6.87 -27.78
C ILE A 727 5.91 8.40 -27.66
N HIS A 728 7.10 8.98 -27.84
CA HIS A 728 7.34 10.42 -27.72
C HIS A 728 7.44 11.14 -29.06
N LYS A 729 6.67 10.72 -30.07
CA LYS A 729 6.73 11.31 -31.41
C LYS A 729 6.52 12.83 -31.40
N ASP A 730 5.65 13.31 -30.53
CA ASP A 730 5.31 14.74 -30.39
C ASP A 730 6.25 15.49 -29.43
N SER A 731 7.10 14.78 -28.68
CA SER A 731 8.08 15.35 -27.75
C SER A 731 9.40 14.57 -27.79
N PRO A 732 10.15 14.67 -28.91
CA PRO A 732 11.33 13.85 -29.14
C PRO A 732 12.44 14.07 -28.10
N GLN A 733 12.44 15.22 -27.40
CA GLN A 733 13.29 15.49 -26.25
C GLN A 733 12.70 14.85 -24.97
N HIS A 734 13.01 13.58 -24.73
CA HIS A 734 12.52 12.86 -23.55
C HIS A 734 13.62 12.12 -22.80
N ALA A 735 13.56 12.12 -21.46
CA ALA A 735 14.58 11.55 -20.59
C ALA A 735 14.80 10.03 -20.82
N ASP A 736 13.75 9.32 -21.20
CA ASP A 736 13.81 7.88 -21.50
C ASP A 736 14.62 7.59 -22.76
N ILE A 737 14.56 8.47 -23.77
CA ILE A 737 15.35 8.35 -25.00
C ILE A 737 16.82 8.64 -24.69
N ALA A 738 17.10 9.70 -23.92
CA ALA A 738 18.46 10.04 -23.47
C ALA A 738 19.09 8.88 -22.69
N GLN A 739 18.33 8.20 -21.83
CA GLN A 739 18.80 7.01 -21.10
C GLN A 739 19.13 5.85 -22.05
N SER A 740 18.28 5.58 -23.06
CA SER A 740 18.55 4.52 -24.04
C SER A 740 19.83 4.81 -24.83
N LEU A 741 20.04 6.05 -25.28
CA LEU A 741 21.26 6.48 -25.97
C LEU A 741 22.51 6.25 -25.09
N TYR A 742 22.43 6.62 -23.81
CA TYR A 742 23.52 6.39 -22.87
C TYR A 742 23.87 4.90 -22.72
N MET A 743 22.86 4.04 -22.54
CA MET A 743 23.10 2.59 -22.42
C MET A 743 23.69 1.99 -23.68
N ILE A 744 23.26 2.44 -24.87
CA ILE A 744 23.87 2.05 -26.14
C ILE A 744 25.35 2.45 -26.17
N GLY A 745 25.68 3.67 -25.76
CA GLY A 745 27.07 4.13 -25.65
C GLY A 745 27.92 3.26 -24.70
N LEU A 746 27.36 2.82 -23.57
CA LEU A 746 28.04 1.90 -22.64
C LEU A 746 28.29 0.51 -23.25
N VAL A 747 27.39 0.00 -24.10
CA VAL A 747 27.62 -1.26 -24.79
C VAL A 747 28.74 -1.11 -25.82
N TYR A 748 28.76 -0.01 -26.59
CA TYR A 748 29.86 0.29 -27.51
C TYR A 748 31.21 0.47 -26.81
N GLU A 749 31.22 1.05 -25.60
CA GLU A 749 32.42 1.12 -24.75
C GLU A 749 32.98 -0.27 -24.43
N ARG A 750 32.12 -1.22 -24.04
CA ARG A 750 32.56 -2.60 -23.77
C ARG A 750 33.06 -3.32 -25.02
N MET A 751 32.54 -2.96 -26.18
CA MET A 751 33.01 -3.48 -27.48
C MET A 751 34.33 -2.82 -27.94
N GLY A 752 34.84 -1.80 -27.24
CA GLY A 752 36.02 -1.04 -27.65
C GLY A 752 35.81 -0.16 -28.89
N LYS A 753 34.56 0.24 -29.16
CA LYS A 753 34.19 1.09 -30.31
C LYS A 753 34.05 2.55 -29.88
N ASP A 754 35.19 3.23 -29.75
CA ASP A 754 35.26 4.57 -29.17
C ASP A 754 34.54 5.66 -29.97
N THR A 755 34.48 5.53 -31.31
CA THR A 755 33.79 6.47 -32.21
C THR A 755 32.28 6.48 -31.96
N GLU A 756 31.65 5.31 -31.98
CA GLU A 756 30.22 5.15 -31.73
C GLU A 756 29.88 5.49 -30.28
N LYS A 757 30.70 5.04 -29.32
CA LYS A 757 30.58 5.42 -27.90
C LYS A 757 30.46 6.92 -27.74
N TYR A 758 31.39 7.69 -28.33
CA TYR A 758 31.40 9.14 -28.20
C TYR A 758 30.15 9.78 -28.81
N GLY A 759 29.73 9.35 -30.00
CA GLY A 759 28.51 9.84 -30.65
C GLY A 759 27.26 9.66 -29.80
N TYR A 760 27.01 8.44 -29.28
CA TYR A 760 25.83 8.16 -28.46
C TYR A 760 25.84 8.88 -27.10
N HIS A 761 27.01 9.02 -26.45
CA HIS A 761 27.13 9.79 -25.21
C HIS A 761 26.92 11.29 -25.45
N GLN A 762 27.39 11.83 -26.57
CA GLN A 762 27.16 13.22 -26.94
C GLN A 762 25.69 13.51 -27.25
N GLU A 763 25.01 12.63 -28.00
CA GLU A 763 23.56 12.75 -28.24
C GLU A 763 22.76 12.70 -26.92
N SER A 764 23.09 11.76 -26.03
CA SER A 764 22.45 11.65 -24.70
C SER A 764 22.66 12.92 -23.86
N LEU A 765 23.87 13.50 -23.91
CA LEU A 765 24.20 14.75 -23.24
C LEU A 765 23.38 15.92 -23.78
N GLU A 766 23.34 16.12 -25.10
CA GLU A 766 22.64 17.25 -25.69
C GLU A 766 21.14 17.17 -25.42
N MET A 767 20.55 15.97 -25.55
CA MET A 767 19.16 15.76 -25.19
C MET A 767 18.88 16.09 -23.72
N THR A 768 19.76 15.68 -22.80
CA THR A 768 19.59 15.98 -21.37
C THR A 768 19.72 17.48 -21.09
N LYS A 769 20.59 18.20 -21.81
CA LYS A 769 20.71 19.66 -21.72
C LYS A 769 19.46 20.36 -22.23
N GLU A 770 18.92 19.94 -23.38
CA GLU A 770 17.68 20.51 -23.94
C GLU A 770 16.50 20.33 -22.99
N ILE A 771 16.34 19.13 -22.41
CA ILE A 771 15.31 18.86 -21.39
C ILE A 771 15.46 19.85 -20.22
N ASN A 772 16.68 20.09 -19.74
CA ASN A 772 16.93 21.02 -18.64
C ASN A 772 16.75 22.50 -19.03
N ARG A 773 16.93 22.86 -20.31
CA ARG A 773 16.65 24.23 -20.82
C ARG A 773 15.14 24.48 -20.94
N SER A 774 14.37 23.44 -21.26
CA SER A 774 12.92 23.54 -21.43
C SER A 774 12.13 23.64 -20.13
N SER A 775 12.74 23.33 -18.98
CA SER A 775 12.11 23.47 -17.67
C SER A 775 12.20 24.91 -17.15
N GLU A 776 11.10 25.44 -16.60
CA GLU A 776 11.02 26.80 -16.01
C GLU A 776 12.06 27.06 -14.91
N MET A 777 12.52 26.01 -14.22
CA MET A 777 13.63 26.05 -13.27
C MET A 777 14.64 24.94 -13.56
N PRO A 778 15.96 25.16 -13.34
CA PRO A 778 16.97 24.13 -13.57
C PRO A 778 16.72 22.92 -12.66
N ASN A 779 16.59 21.74 -13.26
CA ASN A 779 16.29 20.53 -12.53
C ASN A 779 17.59 19.93 -11.92
N PRO A 780 17.70 19.79 -10.59
CA PRO A 780 18.92 19.29 -9.96
C PRO A 780 19.27 17.86 -10.38
N ASN A 781 18.29 17.01 -10.70
CA ASN A 781 18.53 15.66 -11.18
C ASN A 781 19.02 15.63 -12.63
N ALA A 782 18.58 16.57 -13.47
CA ALA A 782 19.09 16.71 -14.82
C ALA A 782 20.55 17.21 -14.80
N LEU A 783 20.86 18.21 -13.98
CA LEU A 783 22.24 18.68 -13.76
C LEU A 783 23.16 17.58 -13.23
N HIS A 784 22.69 16.74 -12.31
CA HIS A 784 23.44 15.56 -11.87
C HIS A 784 23.74 14.61 -13.02
N LYS A 785 22.75 14.30 -13.87
CA LYS A 785 22.95 13.43 -15.04
C LYS A 785 23.93 14.03 -16.05
N ILE A 786 23.83 15.32 -16.32
CA ILE A 786 24.77 16.06 -17.19
C ILE A 786 26.19 15.95 -16.63
N GLY A 787 26.37 16.20 -15.33
CA GLY A 787 27.68 16.08 -14.66
C GLY A 787 28.23 14.66 -14.74
N TYR A 788 27.38 13.65 -14.56
CA TYR A 788 27.75 12.25 -14.68
C TYR A 788 28.17 11.86 -16.10
N LEU A 789 27.47 12.34 -17.13
CA LEU A 789 27.84 12.13 -18.53
C LEU A 789 29.21 12.78 -18.84
N TYR A 790 29.43 14.03 -18.41
CA TYR A 790 30.73 14.70 -18.55
C TYR A 790 31.86 13.93 -17.87
N ALA A 791 31.63 13.38 -16.67
CA ALA A 791 32.64 12.60 -15.94
C ALA A 791 33.01 11.27 -16.64
N HIS A 792 32.09 10.71 -17.44
CA HIS A 792 32.35 9.52 -18.27
C HIS A 792 33.10 9.85 -19.56
N MET A 793 32.81 11.00 -20.16
CA MET A 793 33.54 11.48 -21.34
C MET A 793 34.93 12.07 -21.00
N GLY A 794 35.27 12.21 -19.72
CA GLY A 794 36.58 12.72 -19.25
C GLY A 794 36.63 14.23 -18.97
N TYR A 795 35.53 14.96 -19.19
CA TYR A 795 35.41 16.39 -18.92
C TYR A 795 35.16 16.66 -17.42
N ASN A 796 36.21 16.45 -16.61
CA ASN A 796 36.12 16.48 -15.15
C ASN A 796 35.67 17.85 -14.58
N THR A 797 36.10 18.96 -15.20
CA THR A 797 35.78 20.33 -14.76
C THR A 797 34.30 20.68 -14.96
N GLU A 798 33.75 20.33 -16.12
CA GLU A 798 32.35 20.51 -16.48
C GLU A 798 31.46 19.58 -15.65
N ALA A 799 31.94 18.36 -15.36
CA ALA A 799 31.27 17.43 -14.47
C ALA A 799 31.08 18.04 -13.07
N LEU A 800 32.17 18.52 -12.45
CA LEU A 800 32.14 19.14 -11.13
C LEU A 800 31.22 20.36 -11.09
N THR A 801 31.29 21.23 -12.12
CA THR A 801 30.45 22.43 -12.22
C THR A 801 28.96 22.07 -12.20
N ASN A 802 28.55 21.06 -12.97
CA ASN A 802 27.14 20.65 -13.02
C ASN A 802 26.70 19.92 -11.74
N PHE A 803 27.58 19.14 -11.12
CA PHE A 803 27.30 18.54 -9.82
C PHE A 803 27.15 19.59 -8.71
N GLN A 804 27.95 20.66 -8.70
CA GLN A 804 27.81 21.76 -7.74
C GLN A 804 26.50 22.52 -7.92
N LYS A 805 26.15 22.90 -9.16
CA LYS A 805 24.83 23.49 -9.46
C LYS A 805 23.67 22.59 -9.01
N SER A 806 23.81 21.27 -9.18
CA SER A 806 22.82 20.31 -8.68
C SER A 806 22.67 20.35 -7.16
N LEU A 807 23.76 20.51 -6.41
CA LEU A 807 23.74 20.61 -4.95
C LEU A 807 23.17 21.94 -4.44
N GLU A 808 23.48 23.05 -5.10
CA GLU A 808 23.02 24.40 -4.72
C GLU A 808 21.50 24.56 -4.78
N ILE A 809 20.86 23.88 -5.74
CA ILE A 809 19.40 23.96 -5.94
C ILE A 809 18.64 23.06 -4.96
N ARG A 810 19.30 22.09 -4.31
CA ARG A 810 18.62 21.13 -3.44
C ARG A 810 18.21 21.78 -2.11
N PRO A 811 16.94 21.67 -1.70
CA PRO A 811 16.41 22.40 -0.54
C PRO A 811 16.77 21.77 0.82
N SER A 812 17.16 20.50 0.88
CA SER A 812 17.43 19.77 2.13
C SER A 812 18.90 19.43 2.32
N LYS A 813 19.39 19.59 3.56
CA LYS A 813 20.73 19.11 3.98
C LYS A 813 20.82 17.59 4.06
N ILE A 814 19.69 16.92 4.33
CA ILE A 814 19.60 15.45 4.41
C ILE A 814 18.81 14.97 3.19
N ASP A 815 19.49 14.88 2.04
CA ASP A 815 18.91 14.44 0.77
C ASP A 815 19.74 13.25 0.21
N PRO A 816 19.13 12.07 -0.01
CA PRO A 816 19.80 10.91 -0.61
C PRO A 816 20.45 11.22 -1.96
N ASP A 817 19.82 12.05 -2.78
CA ASP A 817 20.34 12.43 -4.09
C ASP A 817 21.47 13.46 -3.98
N ALA A 818 21.48 14.30 -2.93
CA ALA A 818 22.63 15.11 -2.59
C ALA A 818 23.83 14.22 -2.20
N ALA A 819 23.61 13.22 -1.35
CA ALA A 819 24.65 12.24 -1.00
C ALA A 819 25.18 11.50 -2.22
N ARG A 820 24.32 11.10 -3.16
CA ARG A 820 24.72 10.49 -4.45
C ARG A 820 25.54 11.45 -5.31
N THR A 821 25.19 12.72 -5.34
CA THR A 821 25.94 13.75 -6.07
C THR A 821 27.32 13.97 -5.46
N MET A 822 27.41 14.12 -4.13
CA MET A 822 28.67 14.22 -3.40
C MET A 822 29.56 12.98 -3.59
N PHE A 823 28.97 11.78 -3.58
CA PHE A 823 29.70 10.55 -3.86
C PHE A 823 30.34 10.56 -5.26
N ASN A 824 29.62 11.04 -6.28
CA ASN A 824 30.16 11.15 -7.64
C ASN A 824 31.21 12.26 -7.76
N ILE A 825 31.03 13.40 -7.08
CA ILE A 825 32.06 14.43 -6.96
C ILE A 825 33.35 13.85 -6.37
N GLY A 826 33.24 13.05 -5.30
CA GLY A 826 34.38 12.36 -4.68
C GLY A 826 35.13 11.45 -5.66
N ARG A 827 34.40 10.71 -6.49
CA ARG A 827 34.99 9.89 -7.56
C ARG A 827 35.74 10.72 -8.61
N VAL A 828 35.20 11.87 -9.02
CA VAL A 828 35.85 12.76 -9.99
C VAL A 828 37.12 13.37 -9.39
N TYR A 829 37.08 13.87 -8.15
CA TYR A 829 38.28 14.39 -7.49
C TYR A 829 39.36 13.31 -7.30
N ARG A 830 38.97 12.05 -7.00
CA ARG A 830 39.93 10.94 -6.94
C ARG A 830 40.59 10.69 -8.30
N LYS A 831 39.82 10.70 -9.40
CA LYS A 831 40.36 10.59 -10.78
C LYS A 831 41.35 11.72 -11.11
N MET A 832 41.12 12.93 -10.59
CA MET A 832 42.01 14.08 -10.75
C MET A 832 43.25 14.04 -9.84
N GLY A 833 43.37 13.06 -8.94
CA GLY A 833 44.45 12.96 -7.96
C GLY A 833 44.28 13.81 -6.69
N GLU A 834 43.16 14.54 -6.57
CA GLU A 834 42.82 15.42 -5.44
C GLU A 834 42.25 14.61 -4.25
N LYS A 835 43.09 13.77 -3.64
CA LYS A 835 42.70 12.78 -2.62
C LYS A 835 42.01 13.39 -1.40
N THR A 836 42.45 14.55 -0.92
CA THR A 836 41.87 15.22 0.26
C THR A 836 40.45 15.72 0.02
N LYS A 837 40.19 16.34 -1.14
CA LYS A 837 38.83 16.74 -1.55
C LYS A 837 37.95 15.53 -1.77
N ALA A 838 38.47 14.48 -2.42
CA ALA A 838 37.75 13.24 -2.63
C ALA A 838 37.29 12.61 -1.31
N LEU A 839 38.19 12.54 -0.32
CA LEU A 839 37.90 12.03 1.02
C LEU A 839 36.78 12.81 1.69
N LYS A 840 36.87 14.16 1.69
CA LYS A 840 35.86 15.04 2.28
C LYS A 840 34.47 14.76 1.70
N TYR A 841 34.31 14.77 0.38
CA TYR A 841 33.02 14.54 -0.26
C TYR A 841 32.46 13.13 -0.01
N HIS A 842 33.32 12.12 0.08
CA HIS A 842 32.88 10.77 0.45
C HIS A 842 32.47 10.66 1.94
N GLN A 843 33.13 11.38 2.85
CA GLN A 843 32.76 11.47 4.26
C GLN A 843 31.43 12.22 4.45
N ASP A 844 31.25 13.36 3.79
CA ASP A 844 30.00 14.12 3.79
C ASP A 844 28.85 13.24 3.26
N SER A 845 29.09 12.52 2.15
CA SER A 845 28.13 11.54 1.61
C SER A 845 27.83 10.41 2.60
N LEU A 846 28.83 9.87 3.30
CA LEU A 846 28.67 8.81 4.29
C LEU A 846 27.84 9.29 5.48
N GLN A 847 28.08 10.52 5.96
CA GLN A 847 27.35 11.11 7.07
C GLN A 847 25.86 11.21 6.73
N ILE A 848 25.51 11.83 5.59
CA ILE A 848 24.12 11.94 5.14
C ILE A 848 23.50 10.54 4.99
N ARG A 849 24.21 9.57 4.40
CA ARG A 849 23.72 8.19 4.26
C ARG A 849 23.47 7.54 5.64
N ARG A 850 24.36 7.70 6.61
CA ARG A 850 24.16 7.17 7.98
C ARG A 850 22.97 7.83 8.68
N GLU A 851 22.76 9.12 8.48
CA GLU A 851 21.59 9.85 9.00
C GLU A 851 20.27 9.36 8.37
N ILE A 852 20.27 9.07 7.06
CA ILE A 852 19.10 8.54 6.34
C ILE A 852 18.76 7.11 6.80
N TYR A 853 19.77 6.23 6.88
CA TYR A 853 19.56 4.80 7.10
C TYR A 853 19.55 4.37 8.58
N GLN A 854 19.88 5.27 9.53
CA GLN A 854 19.80 5.07 10.99
C GLN A 854 20.23 3.67 11.45
N GLN A 855 21.54 3.41 11.47
CA GLN A 855 22.17 2.12 11.81
C GLN A 855 21.76 0.89 10.97
N SER A 856 20.79 1.02 10.06
CA SER A 856 20.41 -0.07 9.16
C SER A 856 21.56 -0.33 8.18
N SER A 857 21.93 -1.60 8.03
CA SER A 857 22.88 -2.03 7.01
C SER A 857 22.32 -1.67 5.64
N HIS A 858 23.06 -0.88 4.87
CA HIS A 858 22.64 -0.43 3.54
C HIS A 858 23.83 -0.37 2.58
N GLN A 859 23.60 -0.79 1.33
CA GLN A 859 24.65 -0.89 0.30
C GLN A 859 25.35 0.44 0.00
N ASP A 860 24.60 1.55 0.00
CA ASP A 860 25.17 2.90 -0.18
C ASP A 860 26.16 3.28 0.93
N VAL A 861 25.91 2.89 2.18
CA VAL A 861 26.84 3.13 3.31
C VAL A 861 28.12 2.33 3.09
N SER A 862 27.97 1.05 2.76
CA SER A 862 29.11 0.17 2.48
C SER A 862 29.93 0.64 1.28
N SER A 863 29.29 1.18 0.24
CA SER A 863 29.95 1.72 -0.96
C SER A 863 30.73 3.00 -0.68
N SER A 864 30.23 3.87 0.21
CA SER A 864 30.98 5.04 0.69
C SER A 864 32.21 4.60 1.49
N LEU A 865 32.04 3.70 2.46
CA LEU A 865 33.14 3.17 3.27
C LEU A 865 34.23 2.50 2.42
N TYR A 866 33.84 1.73 1.41
CA TYR A 866 34.76 1.12 0.46
C TYR A 866 35.60 2.17 -0.30
N ASN A 867 34.98 3.23 -0.83
CA ASN A 867 35.74 4.27 -1.53
C ASN A 867 36.61 5.11 -0.59
N ILE A 868 36.16 5.36 0.65
CA ILE A 868 36.97 5.97 1.70
C ILE A 868 38.21 5.11 2.01
N GLY A 869 38.03 3.79 2.14
CA GLY A 869 39.12 2.84 2.35
C GLY A 869 40.16 2.86 1.22
N ILE A 870 39.72 2.94 -0.04
CA ILE A 870 40.63 3.10 -1.18
C ILE A 870 41.42 4.41 -1.07
N ILE A 871 40.77 5.52 -0.76
CA ILE A 871 41.44 6.82 -0.66
C ILE A 871 42.45 6.83 0.48
N TYR A 872 42.12 6.27 1.65
CA TYR A 872 43.09 6.11 2.74
C TYR A 872 44.29 5.24 2.32
N SER A 873 44.08 4.14 1.60
CA SER A 873 45.17 3.32 1.04
C SER A 873 46.04 4.07 0.04
N GLU A 874 45.43 4.93 -0.79
CA GLU A 874 46.14 5.79 -1.75
C GLU A 874 46.91 6.92 -1.03
N MET A 875 46.48 7.33 0.16
CA MET A 875 47.17 8.31 1.03
C MET A 875 48.26 7.67 1.91
N GLY A 876 48.32 6.35 2.00
CA GLY A 876 49.26 5.61 2.87
C GLY A 876 48.76 5.40 4.31
N GLU A 877 47.53 5.81 4.62
CA GLU A 877 46.87 5.65 5.92
C GLU A 877 46.29 4.23 6.04
N ASN A 878 47.17 3.22 6.08
CA ASN A 878 46.81 1.81 5.94
C ASN A 878 45.86 1.30 7.04
N THR A 879 45.99 1.77 8.28
CA THR A 879 45.12 1.36 9.40
C THR A 879 43.67 1.83 9.20
N LYS A 880 43.48 3.13 8.90
CA LYS A 880 42.15 3.71 8.59
C LYS A 880 41.52 3.08 7.35
N ALA A 881 42.34 2.68 6.38
CA ALA A 881 41.87 1.95 5.20
C ALA A 881 41.28 0.60 5.60
N LEU A 882 41.99 -0.18 6.43
CA LEU A 882 41.51 -1.48 6.92
C LEU A 882 40.23 -1.32 7.76
N ASP A 883 40.15 -0.34 8.67
CA ASP A 883 38.95 -0.09 9.47
C ASP A 883 37.73 0.17 8.57
N SER A 884 37.89 1.03 7.57
CA SER A 884 36.83 1.36 6.60
C SER A 884 36.40 0.14 5.77
N PHE A 885 37.37 -0.68 5.34
CA PHE A 885 37.10 -1.91 4.60
C PHE A 885 36.42 -2.97 5.46
N GLN A 886 36.85 -3.16 6.71
CA GLN A 886 36.23 -4.11 7.63
C GLN A 886 34.78 -3.73 7.95
N GLU A 887 34.50 -2.45 8.19
CA GLU A 887 33.14 -1.96 8.37
C GLU A 887 32.28 -2.18 7.11
N SER A 888 32.84 -1.88 5.92
CA SER A 888 32.19 -2.12 4.63
C SER A 888 31.82 -3.60 4.42
N VAL A 889 32.74 -4.52 4.73
CA VAL A 889 32.53 -5.98 4.65
C VAL A 889 31.51 -6.44 5.67
N LYS A 890 31.57 -5.94 6.91
CA LYS A 890 30.59 -6.28 7.97
C LYS A 890 29.17 -5.95 7.53
N ILE A 891 28.96 -4.76 6.97
CA ILE A 891 27.65 -4.32 6.46
C ILE A 891 27.20 -5.22 5.30
N ARG A 892 28.09 -5.54 4.34
CA ARG A 892 27.73 -6.42 3.20
C ARG A 892 27.38 -7.84 3.63
N LYS A 893 28.12 -8.40 4.61
CA LYS A 893 27.81 -9.71 5.19
C LYS A 893 26.46 -9.73 5.91
N GLN A 894 26.12 -8.66 6.65
CA GLN A 894 24.82 -8.54 7.32
C GLN A 894 23.64 -8.42 6.35
N LEU A 895 23.87 -7.89 5.14
CA LEU A 895 22.85 -7.78 4.11
C LEU A 895 22.57 -9.10 3.36
N ASN A 896 23.15 -10.23 3.81
CA ASN A 896 23.11 -11.52 3.10
C ASN A 896 23.51 -11.41 1.62
N GLN A 897 24.34 -10.41 1.28
CA GLN A 897 24.77 -10.19 -0.10
C GLN A 897 25.77 -11.28 -0.52
N GLU A 898 25.63 -11.71 -1.77
CA GLU A 898 26.51 -12.69 -2.39
C GLU A 898 27.98 -12.28 -2.30
N GLN A 899 28.85 -13.29 -2.36
CA GLN A 899 30.28 -13.12 -2.16
C GLN A 899 30.87 -12.03 -3.07
N ASN A 900 30.35 -11.86 -4.29
CA ASN A 900 30.81 -10.93 -5.32
C ASN A 900 30.97 -9.46 -4.82
N LEU A 901 30.03 -8.99 -4.00
CA LEU A 901 29.95 -7.57 -3.61
C LEU A 901 31.03 -7.12 -2.62
N PHE A 902 31.62 -8.03 -1.84
CA PHE A 902 32.72 -7.69 -0.91
C PHE A 902 34.09 -8.25 -1.33
N VAL A 903 34.15 -9.09 -2.37
CA VAL A 903 35.43 -9.62 -2.90
C VAL A 903 36.35 -8.50 -3.35
N SER A 904 35.80 -7.47 -3.99
CA SER A 904 36.57 -6.26 -4.32
C SER A 904 37.17 -5.61 -3.06
N THR A 905 36.43 -5.57 -1.95
CA THR A 905 36.94 -5.04 -0.68
C THR A 905 38.06 -5.91 -0.11
N LEU A 906 37.90 -7.24 -0.11
CA LEU A 906 38.94 -8.19 0.31
C LEU A 906 40.21 -8.08 -0.54
N TYR A 907 40.06 -7.88 -1.84
CA TYR A 907 41.18 -7.65 -2.76
C TYR A 907 42.00 -6.41 -2.35
N TYR A 908 41.34 -5.29 -2.03
CA TYR A 908 42.04 -4.10 -1.56
C TYR A 908 42.61 -4.26 -0.14
N MET A 909 41.98 -5.05 0.74
CA MET A 909 42.58 -5.41 2.03
C MET A 909 43.89 -6.18 1.84
N GLY A 910 43.93 -7.15 0.92
CA GLY A 910 45.17 -7.86 0.55
C GLY A 910 46.29 -6.91 0.10
N ILE A 911 45.95 -5.93 -0.74
CA ILE A 911 46.90 -4.88 -1.17
C ILE A 911 47.40 -4.03 0.01
N VAL A 912 46.52 -3.67 0.96
CA VAL A 912 46.92 -2.89 2.13
C VAL A 912 47.83 -3.69 3.06
N HIS A 913 47.52 -4.97 3.30
CA HIS A 913 48.39 -5.85 4.08
C HIS A 913 49.77 -6.03 3.43
N ASP A 914 49.83 -6.15 2.10
CA ASP A 914 51.09 -6.22 1.36
C ASP A 914 51.93 -4.93 1.53
N LYS A 915 51.29 -3.75 1.44
CA LYS A 915 51.93 -2.45 1.72
C LYS A 915 52.44 -2.32 3.16
N MET A 916 51.85 -3.05 4.11
CA MET A 916 52.28 -3.08 5.50
C MET A 916 53.39 -4.11 5.76
N GLY A 917 53.79 -4.91 4.77
CA GLY A 917 54.75 -6.01 4.92
C GLY A 917 54.16 -7.29 5.51
N GLU A 918 52.84 -7.35 5.69
CA GLU A 918 52.13 -8.53 6.21
C GLU A 918 51.82 -9.54 5.09
N HIS A 919 52.86 -10.03 4.41
CA HIS A 919 52.74 -10.83 3.18
C HIS A 919 51.93 -12.13 3.36
N THR A 920 51.94 -12.74 4.55
CA THR A 920 51.14 -13.95 4.84
C THR A 920 49.64 -13.66 4.78
N LYS A 921 49.17 -12.60 5.44
CA LYS A 921 47.75 -12.19 5.38
C LYS A 921 47.36 -11.73 3.97
N ALA A 922 48.26 -11.03 3.27
CA ALA A 922 48.03 -10.61 1.89
C ALA A 922 47.79 -11.82 0.96
N LYS A 923 48.60 -12.88 1.09
CA LYS A 923 48.41 -14.14 0.37
C LYS A 923 47.05 -14.77 0.68
N ASP A 924 46.68 -14.85 1.96
CA ASP A 924 45.40 -15.46 2.36
C ASP A 924 44.20 -14.71 1.77
N TYR A 925 44.21 -13.37 1.82
CA TYR A 925 43.16 -12.56 1.21
C TYR A 925 43.09 -12.73 -0.31
N HIS A 926 44.24 -12.70 -1.00
CA HIS A 926 44.26 -12.87 -2.46
C HIS A 926 43.86 -14.28 -2.90
N ARG A 927 44.15 -15.31 -2.08
CA ARG A 927 43.72 -16.68 -2.33
C ARG A 927 42.22 -16.82 -2.15
N GLN A 928 41.66 -16.30 -1.06
CA GLN A 928 40.21 -16.26 -0.84
C GLN A 928 39.50 -15.55 -2.00
N VAL A 929 40.02 -14.39 -2.43
CA VAL A 929 39.50 -13.66 -3.59
C VAL A 929 39.53 -14.49 -4.88
N LEU A 930 40.63 -15.23 -5.12
CA LEU A 930 40.75 -16.10 -6.30
C LEU A 930 39.76 -17.26 -6.26
N GLU A 931 39.62 -17.93 -5.10
CA GLU A 931 38.67 -19.04 -4.92
C GLU A 931 37.24 -18.55 -5.17
N ILE A 932 36.85 -17.42 -4.59
CA ILE A 932 35.52 -16.83 -4.83
C ILE A 932 35.32 -16.46 -6.31
N TYR A 933 36.28 -15.80 -6.96
CA TYR A 933 36.13 -15.46 -8.37
C TYR A 933 36.09 -16.70 -9.28
N LYS A 934 36.75 -17.80 -8.92
CA LYS A 934 36.63 -19.08 -9.64
C LYS A 934 35.26 -19.73 -9.44
N GLU A 935 34.69 -19.64 -8.25
CA GLU A 935 33.32 -20.10 -8.00
C GLU A 935 32.30 -19.29 -8.82
N ILE A 936 32.44 -17.96 -8.86
CA ILE A 936 31.54 -17.05 -9.58
C ILE A 936 31.63 -17.26 -11.10
N HIS A 937 32.83 -17.25 -11.65
CA HIS A 937 33.01 -17.22 -13.11
C HIS A 937 33.27 -18.60 -13.73
N GLN A 938 33.34 -19.65 -12.92
CA GLN A 938 33.59 -21.04 -13.34
C GLN A 938 34.79 -21.12 -14.33
N ASP A 939 34.60 -21.73 -15.50
CA ASP A 939 35.64 -21.91 -16.53
C ASP A 939 35.78 -20.72 -17.49
N CYS A 940 35.03 -19.62 -17.30
CA CYS A 940 35.14 -18.46 -18.18
C CYS A 940 36.45 -17.67 -17.93
N PRO A 941 37.23 -17.35 -18.98
CA PRO A 941 38.39 -16.46 -18.86
C PRO A 941 37.94 -15.06 -18.42
N HIS A 942 38.25 -14.68 -17.18
CA HIS A 942 37.75 -13.42 -16.61
C HIS A 942 38.87 -12.51 -16.08
N PRO A 943 38.86 -11.19 -16.34
CA PRO A 943 39.91 -10.27 -15.93
C PRO A 943 40.17 -10.24 -14.41
N ASN A 944 39.15 -10.47 -13.59
CA ASN A 944 39.31 -10.48 -12.14
C ASN A 944 40.10 -11.70 -11.64
N ILE A 945 39.94 -12.87 -12.29
CA ILE A 945 40.73 -14.07 -11.99
C ILE A 945 42.18 -13.82 -12.38
N ALA A 946 42.42 -13.32 -13.60
CA ALA A 946 43.75 -12.99 -14.09
C ALA A 946 44.49 -12.00 -13.18
N ARG A 947 43.79 -10.96 -12.71
CA ARG A 947 44.34 -9.95 -11.79
C ARG A 947 44.65 -10.50 -10.40
N SER A 948 43.83 -11.44 -9.91
CA SER A 948 44.05 -12.10 -8.62
C SER A 948 45.24 -13.05 -8.67
N LEU A 949 45.37 -13.84 -9.76
CA LEU A 949 46.55 -14.66 -10.04
C LEU A 949 47.82 -13.81 -10.12
N TYR A 950 47.76 -12.69 -10.85
CA TYR A 950 48.87 -11.74 -10.96
C TYR A 950 49.28 -11.17 -9.59
N LYS A 951 48.33 -10.81 -8.73
CA LYS A 951 48.63 -10.34 -7.36
C LYS A 951 49.21 -11.42 -6.48
N LEU A 952 48.68 -12.65 -6.55
CA LEU A 952 49.27 -13.80 -5.86
C LEU A 952 50.73 -13.99 -6.28
N GLY A 953 51.01 -13.99 -7.58
CA GLY A 953 52.38 -14.09 -8.09
C GLY A 953 53.33 -13.05 -7.50
N ASN A 954 52.89 -11.80 -7.35
CA ASN A 954 53.70 -10.74 -6.73
C ASN A 954 53.90 -10.91 -5.22
N THR A 955 52.94 -11.52 -4.52
CA THR A 955 52.99 -11.71 -3.05
C THR A 955 53.75 -12.96 -2.62
N TYR A 956 53.93 -13.96 -3.50
CA TYR A 956 54.62 -15.20 -3.16
C TYR A 956 56.14 -15.02 -3.12
N ASP A 957 56.73 -15.34 -1.97
CA ASP A 957 58.18 -15.36 -1.78
C ASP A 957 58.84 -16.59 -2.43
N ASP A 958 58.09 -17.69 -2.54
CA ASP A 958 58.51 -18.87 -3.29
C ASP A 958 58.48 -18.55 -4.79
N LEU A 959 59.67 -18.41 -5.37
CA LEU A 959 59.86 -18.02 -6.75
C LEU A 959 59.27 -19.06 -7.73
N GLU A 960 59.23 -20.35 -7.39
CA GLU A 960 58.62 -21.37 -8.28
C GLU A 960 57.11 -21.19 -8.36
N GLN A 961 56.48 -21.01 -7.20
CA GLN A 961 55.05 -20.81 -7.13
C GLN A 961 54.63 -19.43 -7.71
N ALA A 962 55.46 -18.40 -7.53
CA ALA A 962 55.26 -17.08 -8.14
C ALA A 962 55.25 -17.15 -9.68
N VAL A 963 56.19 -17.89 -10.29
CA VAL A 963 56.21 -18.12 -11.75
C VAL A 963 54.93 -18.80 -12.22
N LYS A 964 54.48 -19.85 -11.51
CA LYS A 964 53.26 -20.57 -11.86
C LYS A 964 52.04 -19.64 -11.90
N TYR A 965 51.82 -18.84 -10.84
CA TYR A 965 50.69 -17.90 -10.81
C TYR A 965 50.77 -16.82 -11.88
N HIS A 966 51.96 -16.32 -12.18
CA HIS A 966 52.13 -15.34 -13.25
C HIS A 966 51.92 -15.96 -14.65
N GLN A 967 52.32 -17.21 -14.88
CA GLN A 967 52.04 -17.95 -16.12
C GLN A 967 50.53 -18.21 -16.29
N ASP A 968 49.86 -18.66 -15.24
CA ASP A 968 48.40 -18.87 -15.24
C ASP A 968 47.65 -17.56 -15.52
N GLY A 969 48.07 -16.46 -14.88
CA GLY A 969 47.53 -15.12 -15.11
C GLY A 969 47.76 -14.62 -16.54
N LEU A 970 48.96 -14.84 -17.10
CA LEU A 970 49.29 -14.49 -18.48
C LEU A 970 48.43 -15.27 -19.48
N ALA A 971 48.26 -16.58 -19.29
CA ALA A 971 47.44 -17.43 -20.14
C ALA A 971 45.97 -16.98 -20.14
N MET A 972 45.45 -16.58 -18.97
CA MET A 972 44.13 -15.97 -18.85
C MET A 972 44.03 -14.66 -19.64
N TYR A 973 44.98 -13.72 -19.47
CA TYR A 973 44.96 -12.46 -20.21
C TYR A 973 45.06 -12.67 -21.74
N LYS A 974 45.89 -13.61 -22.21
CA LYS A 974 45.96 -13.94 -23.64
C LYS A 974 44.62 -14.45 -24.18
N LYS A 975 43.91 -15.32 -23.44
CA LYS A 975 42.55 -15.79 -23.80
C LYS A 975 41.53 -14.65 -23.82
N ILE A 976 41.52 -13.79 -22.80
CA ILE A 976 40.58 -12.65 -22.69
C ILE A 976 40.73 -11.70 -23.88
N HIS A 977 41.97 -11.36 -24.23
CA HIS A 977 42.24 -10.41 -25.31
C HIS A 977 42.31 -11.07 -26.69
N LYS A 978 42.07 -12.39 -26.79
CA LYS A 978 42.18 -13.17 -28.05
C LYS A 978 43.52 -12.91 -28.75
N ASP A 979 44.59 -12.95 -27.97
CA ASP A 979 45.97 -12.68 -28.40
C ASP A 979 46.21 -11.27 -28.99
N ARG A 980 45.26 -10.34 -28.81
CA ARG A 980 45.48 -8.93 -29.18
C ARG A 980 46.49 -8.28 -28.22
N PRO A 981 47.33 -7.36 -28.72
CA PRO A 981 48.26 -6.62 -27.89
C PRO A 981 47.50 -5.80 -26.85
N HIS A 982 47.80 -6.02 -25.56
CA HIS A 982 47.13 -5.35 -24.46
C HIS A 982 48.08 -5.12 -23.28
N GLN A 983 47.86 -4.02 -22.56
CA GLN A 983 48.71 -3.57 -21.46
C GLN A 983 48.88 -4.60 -20.34
N ASP A 984 47.82 -5.36 -20.03
CA ASP A 984 47.84 -6.35 -18.95
C ASP A 984 48.71 -7.57 -19.28
N VAL A 985 48.78 -7.95 -20.56
CA VAL A 985 49.69 -9.00 -21.04
C VAL A 985 51.13 -8.52 -20.91
N THR A 986 51.39 -7.27 -21.27
CA THR A 986 52.72 -6.63 -21.19
C THR A 986 53.23 -6.58 -19.76
N ARG A 987 52.38 -6.16 -18.81
CA ARG A 987 52.69 -6.14 -17.37
C ARG A 987 52.96 -7.53 -16.81
N SER A 988 52.17 -8.53 -17.20
CA SER A 988 52.31 -9.90 -16.73
C SER A 988 53.63 -10.52 -17.20
N LEU A 989 54.01 -10.31 -18.47
CA LEU A 989 55.30 -10.70 -19.02
C LEU A 989 56.47 -10.03 -18.27
N ARG A 990 56.34 -8.75 -17.96
CA ARG A 990 57.36 -8.01 -17.20
C ARG A 990 57.53 -8.55 -15.78
N SER A 991 56.44 -8.87 -15.10
CA SER A 991 56.50 -9.52 -13.78
C SER A 991 57.15 -10.89 -13.84
N LEU A 992 56.85 -11.71 -14.86
CA LEU A 992 57.56 -12.99 -15.08
C LEU A 992 59.06 -12.78 -15.26
N GLY A 993 59.46 -11.82 -16.11
CA GLY A 993 60.87 -11.50 -16.33
C GLY A 993 61.58 -11.14 -15.01
N LYS A 994 60.92 -10.37 -14.14
CA LYS A 994 61.48 -9.97 -12.85
C LYS A 994 61.62 -11.13 -11.86
N VAL A 995 60.66 -12.07 -11.85
CA VAL A 995 60.74 -13.26 -10.98
C VAL A 995 61.85 -14.21 -11.47
N GLU A 996 62.01 -14.41 -12.78
CA GLU A 996 63.11 -15.21 -13.33
C GLU A 996 64.48 -14.56 -13.10
N GLU A 997 64.56 -13.23 -13.19
CA GLU A 997 65.78 -12.48 -12.84
C GLU A 997 66.16 -12.70 -11.37
N ASN A 998 65.18 -12.72 -10.47
CA ASN A 998 65.39 -13.01 -9.04
C ASN A 998 65.80 -14.47 -8.78
N LYS A 999 65.37 -15.42 -9.62
CA LYS A 999 65.87 -16.82 -9.59
C LYS A 999 67.30 -16.96 -10.12
N GLY A 1000 67.78 -15.97 -10.86
CA GLY A 1000 69.09 -16.00 -11.52
C GLY A 1000 69.07 -16.54 -12.96
N ASP A 1001 67.89 -16.84 -13.53
CA ASP A 1001 67.77 -17.18 -14.96
C ASP A 1001 67.61 -15.90 -15.79
N TYR A 1002 68.72 -15.18 -15.94
CA TYR A 1002 68.78 -13.93 -16.71
C TYR A 1002 68.43 -14.11 -18.19
N LYS A 1003 68.61 -15.33 -18.75
CA LYS A 1003 68.31 -15.60 -20.16
C LYS A 1003 66.80 -15.64 -20.36
N GLN A 1004 66.08 -16.35 -19.50
CA GLN A 1004 64.63 -16.41 -19.57
C GLN A 1004 64.00 -15.07 -19.19
N ALA A 1005 64.58 -14.34 -18.23
CA ALA A 1005 64.16 -12.99 -17.88
C ALA A 1005 64.19 -12.03 -19.10
N LEU A 1006 65.31 -12.03 -19.84
CA LEU A 1006 65.46 -11.22 -21.06
C LEU A 1006 64.45 -11.60 -22.14
N ASN A 1007 64.14 -12.89 -22.32
CA ASN A 1007 63.13 -13.33 -23.28
C ASN A 1007 61.75 -12.71 -22.96
N TYR A 1008 61.31 -12.78 -21.69
CA TYR A 1008 60.03 -12.20 -21.28
C TYR A 1008 60.01 -10.67 -21.39
N TYR A 1009 61.12 -9.99 -21.08
CA TYR A 1009 61.21 -8.54 -21.25
C TYR A 1009 61.17 -8.13 -22.73
N HIS A 1010 61.79 -8.89 -23.63
CA HIS A 1010 61.69 -8.67 -25.07
C HIS A 1010 60.29 -8.95 -25.62
N GLU A 1011 59.62 -10.03 -25.20
CA GLU A 1011 58.22 -10.30 -25.56
C GLU A 1011 57.30 -9.18 -25.08
N SER A 1012 57.52 -8.67 -23.85
CA SER A 1012 56.82 -7.50 -23.31
C SER A 1012 57.06 -6.25 -24.16
N LEU A 1013 58.30 -5.99 -24.58
CA LEU A 1013 58.65 -4.85 -25.43
C LEU A 1013 57.99 -4.90 -26.81
N ASP A 1014 58.07 -6.04 -27.47
CA ASP A 1014 57.47 -6.27 -28.79
C ASP A 1014 55.95 -6.10 -28.75
N MET A 1015 55.32 -6.55 -27.66
CA MET A 1015 53.88 -6.37 -27.46
C MET A 1015 53.52 -4.91 -27.18
N ALA A 1016 54.35 -4.18 -26.42
CA ALA A 1016 54.15 -2.75 -26.15
C ALA A 1016 54.19 -1.90 -27.44
N LEU A 1017 55.09 -2.24 -28.37
CA LEU A 1017 55.20 -1.61 -29.70
C LEU A 1017 53.94 -1.75 -30.55
N GLN A 1018 53.17 -2.82 -30.37
CA GLN A 1018 52.01 -3.11 -31.21
C GLN A 1018 50.75 -2.34 -30.80
N TYR A 1019 50.67 -1.83 -29.55
CA TYR A 1019 49.53 -1.00 -29.10
C TYR A 1019 49.90 0.43 -28.67
N GLY A 1020 51.19 0.80 -28.67
CA GLY A 1020 51.66 2.13 -28.28
C GLY A 1020 52.84 2.61 -29.12
N SER A 1021 53.04 3.93 -29.16
CA SER A 1021 54.25 4.55 -29.73
C SER A 1021 55.48 4.29 -28.84
N ASP A 1022 56.69 4.51 -29.36
CA ASP A 1022 57.97 4.42 -28.60
C ASP A 1022 58.01 5.30 -27.32
N CYS A 1023 57.09 6.25 -27.18
CA CYS A 1023 56.93 7.10 -25.99
C CYS A 1023 56.03 6.51 -24.89
N HIS A 1024 55.39 5.35 -25.13
CA HIS A 1024 54.46 4.75 -24.19
C HIS A 1024 55.19 4.24 -22.93
N SER A 1025 54.61 4.43 -21.74
CA SER A 1025 55.28 4.15 -20.46
C SER A 1025 55.73 2.69 -20.36
N ASP A 1026 54.91 1.75 -20.86
CA ASP A 1026 55.22 0.32 -20.81
C ASP A 1026 56.40 -0.08 -21.70
N TYR A 1027 56.59 0.63 -22.83
CA TYR A 1027 57.72 0.44 -23.73
C TYR A 1027 59.03 0.91 -23.08
N GLN A 1028 59.02 2.12 -22.52
CA GLN A 1028 60.17 2.70 -21.80
C GLN A 1028 60.57 1.86 -20.57
N GLU A 1029 59.59 1.32 -19.86
CA GLU A 1029 59.83 0.51 -18.67
C GLU A 1029 60.38 -0.88 -19.02
N ALA A 1030 59.89 -1.51 -20.09
CA ALA A 1030 60.45 -2.76 -20.59
C ALA A 1030 61.91 -2.57 -21.05
N LEU A 1031 62.22 -1.51 -21.80
CA LEU A 1031 63.60 -1.17 -22.20
C LEU A 1031 64.52 -1.00 -20.99
N LYS A 1032 64.08 -0.25 -19.98
CA LYS A 1032 64.85 -0.03 -18.75
C LYS A 1032 65.19 -1.34 -18.04
N LEU A 1033 64.25 -2.28 -17.98
CA LEU A 1033 64.46 -3.59 -17.36
C LEU A 1033 65.40 -4.47 -18.18
N ILE A 1034 65.30 -4.44 -19.51
CA ILE A 1034 66.26 -5.11 -20.41
C ILE A 1034 67.69 -4.60 -20.15
N ASP A 1035 67.88 -3.28 -20.08
CA ASP A 1035 69.19 -2.68 -19.81
C ASP A 1035 69.73 -3.03 -18.43
N GLN A 1036 68.87 -3.04 -17.40
CA GLN A 1036 69.26 -3.43 -16.03
C GLN A 1036 69.65 -4.91 -15.96
N CYS A 1037 68.87 -5.79 -16.58
CA CYS A 1037 69.14 -7.21 -16.64
C CYS A 1037 70.46 -7.50 -17.38
N ASN A 1038 70.68 -6.87 -18.54
CA ASN A 1038 71.93 -6.97 -19.30
C ASN A 1038 73.16 -6.52 -18.50
N LYS A 1039 73.06 -5.45 -17.70
CA LYS A 1039 74.14 -5.01 -16.80
C LYS A 1039 74.47 -6.08 -15.75
N LYS A 1040 73.47 -6.74 -15.17
CA LYS A 1040 73.69 -7.85 -14.22
C LYS A 1040 74.30 -9.07 -14.89
N THR A 1041 73.83 -9.46 -16.08
CA THR A 1041 74.39 -10.58 -16.85
C THR A 1041 75.86 -10.34 -17.23
N ASN A 1042 76.20 -9.11 -17.62
CA ASN A 1042 77.59 -8.73 -17.93
C ASN A 1042 78.48 -8.67 -16.68
N LYS A 1043 77.94 -8.27 -15.53
CA LYS A 1043 78.67 -8.26 -14.24
C LYS A 1043 78.96 -9.69 -13.74
N ILE A 1044 78.05 -10.63 -13.97
CA ILE A 1044 78.23 -12.06 -13.66
C ILE A 1044 79.21 -12.73 -14.64
N LYS A 1045 79.17 -12.38 -15.94
CA LYS A 1045 80.21 -12.80 -16.90
C LYS A 1045 81.61 -12.28 -16.51
N MET A 1046 81.71 -11.03 -16.04
CA MET A 1046 82.99 -10.48 -15.55
C MET A 1046 83.47 -11.09 -14.22
N GLN A 1047 82.58 -11.69 -13.42
CA GLN A 1047 82.95 -12.41 -12.19
C GLN A 1047 83.27 -13.90 -12.43
N ASN A 1048 82.79 -14.49 -13.53
CA ASN A 1048 83.01 -15.91 -13.88
C ASN A 1048 84.10 -16.16 -14.94
N ASP A 1049 84.64 -15.13 -15.58
CA ASP A 1049 85.70 -15.28 -16.58
C ASP A 1049 87.08 -14.84 -16.02
N SER A 1050 87.76 -15.75 -15.30
CA SER A 1050 89.14 -16.04 -15.69
C SER A 1050 89.05 -16.80 -17.02
N ILE A 1051 89.44 -16.14 -18.10
CA ILE A 1051 89.39 -16.53 -19.54
C ILE A 1051 88.28 -15.82 -20.32
N ALA A 1052 88.69 -14.82 -21.10
CA ALA A 1052 87.91 -13.94 -21.97
C ALA A 1052 87.54 -14.57 -23.35
N PRO A 1053 87.06 -13.81 -24.36
CA PRO A 1053 85.69 -13.35 -24.54
C PRO A 1053 85.10 -13.73 -25.93
N LYS A 1054 83.77 -13.79 -26.09
CA LYS A 1054 83.10 -13.67 -27.41
C LYS A 1054 81.60 -13.36 -27.29
N PHE A 1055 81.20 -12.10 -27.13
CA PHE A 1055 79.84 -11.64 -27.48
C PHE A 1055 79.85 -10.14 -27.85
N GLY A 1056 80.58 -9.80 -28.91
CA GLY A 1056 80.61 -8.47 -29.52
C GLY A 1056 79.60 -8.25 -30.65
N ARG A 1057 78.60 -9.11 -30.83
CA ARG A 1057 77.67 -9.05 -31.98
C ARG A 1057 76.21 -8.97 -31.54
N LEU A 1058 75.83 -7.88 -30.88
CA LEU A 1058 74.42 -7.52 -30.73
C LEU A 1058 74.19 -6.00 -30.75
N LYS A 1059 75.20 -5.22 -30.35
CA LYS A 1059 75.18 -3.75 -30.46
C LYS A 1059 75.08 -3.26 -31.91
N ASP A 1060 75.70 -3.97 -32.87
CA ASP A 1060 75.68 -3.62 -34.29
C ASP A 1060 74.35 -3.90 -35.01
N ARG A 1061 73.47 -4.72 -34.43
CA ARG A 1061 72.16 -5.02 -35.05
C ARG A 1061 71.10 -3.99 -34.70
N ILE A 1062 71.26 -3.28 -33.58
CA ILE A 1062 70.36 -2.21 -33.14
C ILE A 1062 70.67 -0.90 -33.90
N LEU A 1063 71.94 -0.63 -34.20
CA LEU A 1063 72.35 0.53 -34.99
C LEU A 1063 71.99 0.46 -36.49
N ARG A 1064 71.66 -0.72 -37.04
CA ARG A 1064 71.27 -0.88 -38.46
C ARG A 1064 69.77 -0.84 -38.73
N LYS A 1065 68.92 -0.63 -37.71
CA LYS A 1065 67.47 -0.44 -37.87
C LYS A 1065 67.00 1.02 -37.62
N GLN A 1066 67.94 1.93 -37.36
CA GLN A 1066 67.70 3.38 -37.25
C GLN A 1066 68.38 4.20 -38.38
N MET A 1067 68.83 3.51 -39.44
CA MET A 1067 68.99 4.06 -40.78
C MET A 1067 67.95 3.39 -41.67
#